data_AF-A0AAW0LTL6-F1
#
_entry.id   AF-A0AAW0LTL6-F1
#
_cell.length_a   1.000
_cell.length_b   1.000
_cell.length_c   1.000
_cell.angle_alpha   90.00
_cell.angle_beta   90.00
_cell.angle_gamma   90.00
#
_symmetry.space_group_name_H-M   'P 1'
#
loop_
_entity.id
_entity.type
_entity.pdbx_description
1 polymer ?
#
loop_
_entity_poly.entity_id
_entity_poly.type
_entity_poly.pdbx_seq_one_letter_code
_entity_poly.pdbx_strand_id
1 'polypeptide(L)'
;NKTTHILISLEEIIYLSGVHVCVCTGCTGGVGRGRVLNNSVGSGGGHGGKGGLGCYNGSCVEGGISYGNANLPCELGSGSGDESLADSTAGGGIIVMGSFEHPLSSLSIEGSVSADGEDSEETSGKANYAVANSSNGGPGGGSGGTILLFLQTIALGEAAILSSVGGFSSPTGAGGGGGGRIHFHWSDIPTGDVYQPIATVKGSIHARGGKGAHQGGAGENGTLTGKACPKGLYGIFCEECPAGTYKNVTGSDRALCHHCPAQELPHRAEYIAVRGGIAETPCPYKCVSDRYHMPNCYTALEELIYTFGGPWLFGLLLIVLLVLLALVLSAARMKFVGVDELPGPAPTQHGSQIDHSFPFLESLNEVLETNRAEESQSHVHRMYFMGPNTFSEPWHLPHTPPEQIKEIVYEGAFNTFVDEINAIAAYQWWEGAAYSILSVLGYPLAWSWQQWRRKLKLQRLREFVRSEYDHACLRSCRSRALYEGIKVAATSDLMLAYVDFFLGGDEKRTDLPPRLHQRFPMLLPFGGDGSYMAPFSLHSDNILTSLMSQSVPPTKWYRLVAGLNAQLRLVRRSRLRVTFQPVLRWLETHANPALVGHGIHVDLAWFQATACGYFQYGLLVYAIEEENNPVSLGYIGGALPTEQQSRENPPSSHLREETHLNQAHGSNESLLRRRRIFGSILDANSVQEIEEKREIFYLLSFILHNTKPVGHQDLVGLVISMLLLGDFSLVLLTLLQLYSFSLLDVFLVLFILPLGVLLPFPAGINALFSHGPRRSAGLARVYALWNITSLINVVIAFLCGYFHHNAPSPPLPNFQTWNVGMDESEWWIFPAGLVLCKFFQSQLINWHVANLEIQDRSLYSNNFDMFWH
;
A
#
# COMPACT_ATOMS: atom_id res chain seq x y z
N ASN A 1 69.14 37.65 -41.00
CA ASN A 1 69.27 36.32 -40.38
C ASN A 1 68.70 36.36 -38.97
N LYS A 2 67.42 36.04 -38.81
CA LYS A 2 66.81 35.78 -37.49
C LYS A 2 66.52 34.27 -37.41
N THR A 3 66.84 33.69 -36.26
CA THR A 3 67.00 32.25 -36.05
C THR A 3 65.65 31.58 -35.88
N THR A 4 65.29 30.67 -36.80
CA THR A 4 64.18 29.73 -36.59
C THR A 4 64.65 28.69 -35.57
N HIS A 5 64.05 28.66 -34.39
CA HIS A 5 64.25 27.58 -33.43
C HIS A 5 63.35 26.41 -33.82
N ILE A 6 63.82 25.57 -34.74
CA ILE A 6 63.18 24.28 -35.02
C ILE A 6 63.75 23.29 -33.99
N LEU A 7 62.94 22.97 -32.99
CA LEU A 7 63.29 21.93 -32.01
C LEU A 7 62.86 20.59 -32.60
N ILE A 8 63.71 20.04 -33.47
CA ILE A 8 63.54 18.69 -34.03
C ILE A 8 64.06 17.69 -32.99
N SER A 9 63.18 17.20 -32.12
CA SER A 9 63.49 16.06 -31.27
C SER A 9 63.17 14.76 -32.01
N LEU A 10 64.08 13.79 -31.94
CA LEU A 10 63.89 12.41 -32.42
C LEU A 10 63.34 11.49 -31.32
N GLU A 11 63.07 12.02 -30.12
CA GLU A 11 62.50 11.26 -29.01
C GLU A 11 60.98 11.12 -29.17
N GLU A 12 60.46 9.91 -28.95
CA GLU A 12 59.01 9.64 -28.99
C GLU A 12 58.24 10.42 -27.92
N ILE A 13 58.84 10.62 -26.74
CA ILE A 13 58.22 11.29 -25.58
C ILE A 13 59.07 12.49 -25.17
N ILE A 14 58.47 13.68 -25.09
CA ILE A 14 59.15 14.91 -24.67
C ILE A 14 58.57 15.40 -23.34
N TYR A 15 59.46 15.71 -22.40
CA TYR A 15 59.13 16.28 -21.10
C TYR A 15 59.75 17.69 -20.96
N LEU A 16 58.92 18.73 -20.84
CA LEU A 16 59.34 20.12 -20.73
C LEU A 16 59.09 20.66 -19.32
N SER A 17 60.13 20.65 -18.48
CA SER A 17 60.09 21.17 -17.10
C SER A 17 60.68 22.58 -16.94
N GLY A 18 61.18 23.18 -18.03
CA GLY A 18 61.78 24.52 -18.06
C GLY A 18 60.97 25.57 -18.84
N VAL A 19 61.48 26.79 -18.87
CA VAL A 19 60.93 27.93 -19.64
C VAL A 19 61.55 27.91 -21.04
N HIS A 20 60.79 27.44 -22.04
CA HIS A 20 61.21 27.40 -23.44
C HIS A 20 60.56 28.55 -24.21
N VAL A 21 61.35 29.60 -24.45
CA VAL A 21 60.86 30.91 -24.88
C VAL A 21 61.48 31.29 -26.22
N CYS A 22 60.65 31.49 -27.24
CA CYS A 22 61.00 32.12 -28.51
C CYS A 22 60.38 33.52 -28.59
N VAL A 23 60.72 34.36 -27.61
CA VAL A 23 60.30 35.76 -27.53
C VAL A 23 61.30 36.62 -28.31
N CYS A 24 60.79 37.57 -29.10
CA CYS A 24 61.56 38.52 -29.93
C CYS A 24 62.35 37.92 -31.12
N THR A 25 62.07 36.68 -31.57
CA THR A 25 62.75 36.07 -32.74
C THR A 25 62.00 36.24 -34.07
N GLY A 26 60.80 36.84 -34.05
CA GLY A 26 60.03 37.15 -35.25
C GLY A 26 60.52 38.37 -36.02
N CYS A 27 59.77 38.73 -37.07
CA CYS A 27 60.11 39.85 -37.92
C CYS A 27 59.86 41.18 -37.20
N THR A 28 60.77 42.14 -37.35
CA THR A 28 60.60 43.54 -36.91
C THR A 28 59.68 44.30 -37.86
N GLY A 29 59.73 43.97 -39.16
CA GLY A 29 58.64 44.22 -40.11
C GLY A 29 57.73 42.99 -40.26
N GLY A 30 57.24 42.74 -41.48
CA GLY A 30 56.44 41.54 -41.81
C GLY A 30 55.16 41.85 -42.59
N VAL A 31 54.42 40.79 -42.93
CA VAL A 31 53.19 40.87 -43.75
C VAL A 31 52.10 41.68 -43.03
N GLY A 32 52.00 41.50 -41.72
CA GLY A 32 51.10 42.24 -40.84
C GLY A 32 51.84 43.29 -40.03
N ARG A 33 52.87 43.93 -40.59
CA ARG A 33 53.57 45.00 -39.87
C ARG A 33 52.62 46.13 -39.45
N GLY A 34 52.88 46.68 -38.27
CA GLY A 34 52.26 47.93 -37.85
C GLY A 34 52.72 49.11 -38.71
N ARG A 35 52.08 50.26 -38.53
CA ARG A 35 52.39 51.53 -39.18
C ARG A 35 52.69 52.58 -38.12
N VAL A 36 53.57 53.51 -38.46
CA VAL A 36 54.02 54.58 -37.55
C VAL A 36 53.51 55.92 -38.07
N LEU A 37 52.93 56.74 -37.19
CA LEU A 37 52.54 58.13 -37.47
C LEU A 37 53.79 59.03 -37.48
N ASN A 38 53.72 60.18 -38.19
CA ASN A 38 54.82 61.15 -38.26
C ASN A 38 55.31 61.67 -36.87
N ASN A 39 54.48 61.52 -35.83
CA ASN A 39 54.80 61.87 -34.43
C ASN A 39 55.33 60.67 -33.61
N SER A 40 55.93 59.68 -34.30
CA SER A 40 56.53 58.46 -33.75
C SER A 40 55.63 57.50 -32.96
N VAL A 41 54.30 57.64 -33.01
CA VAL A 41 53.36 56.65 -32.41
C VAL A 41 53.13 55.49 -33.38
N GLY A 42 53.42 54.26 -32.91
CA GLY A 42 53.24 53.02 -33.67
C GLY A 42 51.93 52.28 -33.36
N SER A 43 51.34 51.63 -34.37
CA SER A 43 50.32 50.61 -34.18
C SER A 43 50.93 49.24 -33.90
N GLY A 44 50.16 48.31 -33.35
CA GLY A 44 50.64 46.94 -33.14
C GLY A 44 50.81 46.14 -34.44
N GLY A 45 51.72 45.18 -34.42
CA GLY A 45 51.82 44.15 -35.47
C GLY A 45 50.63 43.20 -35.43
N GLY A 46 50.21 42.67 -36.58
CA GLY A 46 49.17 41.64 -36.70
C GLY A 46 49.77 40.31 -37.14
N HIS A 47 49.24 39.21 -36.61
CA HIS A 47 49.52 37.82 -36.99
C HIS A 47 48.58 36.97 -36.14
N GLY A 48 47.79 36.05 -36.71
CA GLY A 48 46.71 35.38 -35.95
C GLY A 48 45.49 36.28 -35.74
N GLY A 49 45.67 37.36 -34.99
CA GLY A 49 44.73 38.48 -34.84
C GLY A 49 45.26 39.79 -35.46
N LYS A 50 44.36 40.77 -35.69
CA LYS A 50 44.74 42.11 -36.12
C LYS A 50 45.49 42.86 -35.00
N GLY A 51 46.51 43.62 -35.37
CA GLY A 51 47.18 44.54 -34.44
C GLY A 51 46.27 45.68 -34.01
N GLY A 52 46.48 46.18 -32.80
CA GLY A 52 45.78 47.33 -32.25
C GLY A 52 46.18 48.63 -32.95
N LEU A 53 45.22 49.54 -33.08
CA LEU A 53 45.43 50.89 -33.64
C LEU A 53 46.27 51.77 -32.72
N GLY A 54 47.15 52.61 -33.28
CA GLY A 54 47.88 53.64 -32.54
C GLY A 54 47.24 55.01 -32.76
N CYS A 55 46.95 55.77 -31.70
CA CYS A 55 46.31 57.07 -31.78
C CYS A 55 47.08 58.15 -31.02
N TYR A 56 47.24 59.31 -31.65
CA TYR A 56 47.78 60.50 -31.02
C TYR A 56 46.96 61.73 -31.39
N ASN A 57 46.43 62.43 -30.39
CA ASN A 57 45.76 63.72 -30.54
C ASN A 57 44.68 63.75 -31.63
N GLY A 58 43.86 62.68 -31.71
CA GLY A 58 42.77 62.53 -32.69
C GLY A 58 43.15 61.96 -34.07
N SER A 59 44.44 61.79 -34.38
CA SER A 59 44.92 61.08 -35.57
C SER A 59 45.27 59.64 -35.22
N CYS A 60 44.69 58.67 -35.92
CA CYS A 60 44.88 57.24 -35.65
C CYS A 60 45.41 56.49 -36.87
N VAL A 61 46.20 55.46 -36.63
CA VAL A 61 46.69 54.55 -37.65
C VAL A 61 46.29 53.12 -37.31
N GLU A 62 45.76 52.40 -38.30
CA GLU A 62 45.33 51.01 -38.13
C GLU A 62 46.52 50.09 -37.86
N GLY A 63 46.31 49.10 -36.98
CA GLY A 63 47.27 48.03 -36.74
C GLY A 63 47.36 47.03 -37.88
N GLY A 64 48.40 46.21 -37.81
CA GLY A 64 48.73 45.22 -38.83
C GLY A 64 47.60 44.21 -39.07
N ILE A 65 47.45 43.74 -40.32
CA ILE A 65 46.45 42.74 -40.67
C ILE A 65 46.79 41.35 -40.09
N SER A 66 45.78 40.51 -39.86
CA SER A 66 45.99 39.08 -39.65
C SER A 66 46.29 38.38 -40.99
N TYR A 67 47.23 37.43 -41.00
CA TYR A 67 47.63 36.66 -42.18
C TYR A 67 48.00 35.22 -41.82
N GLY A 68 48.28 34.41 -42.84
CA GLY A 68 48.67 33.01 -42.72
C GLY A 68 47.50 32.03 -42.57
N ASN A 69 47.80 30.74 -42.50
CA ASN A 69 46.79 29.68 -42.39
C ASN A 69 46.60 29.22 -40.93
N ALA A 70 45.39 29.32 -40.41
CA ALA A 70 45.09 28.89 -39.04
C ALA A 70 45.20 27.36 -38.84
N ASN A 71 44.99 26.55 -39.88
CA ASN A 71 44.99 25.08 -39.79
C ASN A 71 46.35 24.44 -40.09
N LEU A 72 47.32 25.24 -40.52
CA LEU A 72 48.71 24.83 -40.68
C LEU A 72 49.59 26.09 -40.62
N PRO A 73 49.70 26.74 -39.46
CA PRO A 73 50.44 27.99 -39.34
C PRO A 73 51.93 27.69 -39.44
N CYS A 74 52.62 28.42 -40.33
CA CYS A 74 54.06 28.28 -40.58
C CYS A 74 54.75 29.64 -40.71
N GLU A 75 54.07 30.72 -40.29
CA GLU A 75 54.51 32.09 -40.46
C GLU A 75 55.03 32.69 -39.14
N LEU A 76 56.04 33.57 -39.23
CA LEU A 76 56.55 34.34 -38.10
C LEU A 76 55.58 35.47 -37.75
N GLY A 77 55.57 35.91 -36.50
CA GLY A 77 54.90 37.14 -36.09
C GLY A 77 55.52 38.38 -36.76
N SER A 78 54.71 39.42 -36.93
CA SER A 78 55.11 40.73 -37.44
C SER A 78 55.32 41.75 -36.33
N GLY A 79 56.27 42.66 -36.54
CA GLY A 79 56.55 43.76 -35.63
C GLY A 79 55.68 45.00 -35.84
N SER A 80 55.91 46.02 -35.03
CA SER A 80 55.06 47.22 -34.94
C SER A 80 55.36 48.34 -35.96
N GLY A 81 56.42 48.22 -36.78
CA GLY A 81 56.80 49.33 -37.68
C GLY A 81 57.89 49.01 -38.70
N ASP A 82 58.46 50.06 -39.31
CA ASP A 82 59.50 49.93 -40.34
C ASP A 82 60.90 49.76 -39.71
N GLU A 83 61.71 48.87 -40.29
CA GLU A 83 63.04 48.47 -39.78
C GLU A 83 64.08 49.60 -39.71
N SER A 84 63.77 50.78 -40.25
CA SER A 84 64.66 51.95 -40.27
C SER A 84 64.60 52.83 -39.02
N LEU A 85 63.64 52.59 -38.11
CA LEU A 85 63.50 53.28 -36.82
C LEU A 85 64.14 52.43 -35.72
N ALA A 86 64.99 53.05 -34.88
CA ALA A 86 65.71 52.37 -33.80
C ALA A 86 64.80 51.78 -32.69
N ASP A 87 63.51 52.15 -32.69
CA ASP A 87 62.52 51.80 -31.67
C ASP A 87 61.38 50.94 -32.26
N SER A 88 61.66 49.76 -32.86
CA SER A 88 60.61 48.84 -33.37
C SER A 88 60.58 47.52 -32.61
N THR A 89 59.39 47.05 -32.20
CA THR A 89 59.21 45.74 -31.55
C THR A 89 59.13 44.61 -32.58
N ALA A 90 59.70 43.45 -32.25
CA ALA A 90 59.65 42.23 -33.04
C ALA A 90 58.40 41.39 -32.75
N GLY A 91 57.87 40.72 -33.77
CA GLY A 91 56.86 39.69 -33.56
C GLY A 91 57.44 38.43 -32.89
N GLY A 92 56.55 37.52 -32.48
CA GLY A 92 56.91 36.22 -31.92
C GLY A 92 57.47 35.24 -32.96
N GLY A 93 58.26 34.27 -32.50
CA GLY A 93 58.88 33.24 -33.34
C GLY A 93 57.92 32.13 -33.81
N ILE A 94 58.46 31.14 -34.53
CA ILE A 94 57.76 29.88 -34.84
C ILE A 94 58.36 28.77 -33.96
N ILE A 95 57.50 28.02 -33.29
CA ILE A 95 57.83 26.78 -32.60
C ILE A 95 57.11 25.64 -33.32
N VAL A 96 57.86 24.72 -33.91
CA VAL A 96 57.33 23.48 -34.47
C VAL A 96 57.87 22.30 -33.68
N MET A 97 56.99 21.42 -33.20
CA MET A 97 57.37 20.16 -32.55
C MET A 97 56.75 18.98 -33.30
N GLY A 98 57.60 18.02 -33.71
CA GLY A 98 57.19 16.87 -34.52
C GLY A 98 56.98 17.20 -36.01
N SER A 99 56.49 16.22 -36.77
CA SER A 99 56.18 16.34 -38.21
C SER A 99 55.02 15.42 -38.63
N PHE A 100 54.57 15.53 -39.89
CA PHE A 100 53.54 14.62 -40.44
C PHE A 100 53.98 13.15 -40.49
N GLU A 101 55.24 12.87 -40.83
CA GLU A 101 55.78 11.50 -40.95
C GLU A 101 56.18 10.93 -39.58
N HIS A 102 56.63 11.80 -38.68
CA HIS A 102 57.08 11.46 -37.33
C HIS A 102 56.43 12.40 -36.29
N PRO A 103 55.17 12.15 -35.90
CA PRO A 103 54.53 12.87 -34.80
C PRO A 103 55.08 12.39 -33.45
N LEU A 104 55.01 13.26 -32.44
CA LEU A 104 55.40 12.89 -31.07
C LEU A 104 54.36 11.96 -30.45
N SER A 105 54.76 10.90 -29.75
CA SER A 105 53.82 10.00 -29.09
C SER A 105 53.20 10.65 -27.83
N SER A 106 54.00 11.42 -27.09
CA SER A 106 53.49 12.20 -25.96
C SER A 106 54.30 13.45 -25.67
N LEU A 107 53.61 14.56 -25.40
CA LEU A 107 54.20 15.82 -24.96
C LEU A 107 53.67 16.20 -23.57
N SER A 108 54.55 16.21 -22.57
CA SER A 108 54.24 16.68 -21.22
C SER A 108 54.90 18.03 -20.97
N ILE A 109 54.11 19.03 -20.61
CA ILE A 109 54.57 20.39 -20.32
C ILE A 109 54.24 20.71 -18.86
N GLU A 110 55.27 20.97 -18.07
CA GLU A 110 55.16 21.45 -16.68
C GLU A 110 55.64 22.90 -16.53
N GLY A 111 56.50 23.38 -17.45
CA GLY A 111 56.98 24.77 -17.53
C GLY A 111 56.19 25.65 -18.49
N SER A 112 56.85 26.63 -19.12
CA SER A 112 56.22 27.51 -20.11
C SER A 112 56.82 27.32 -21.51
N VAL A 113 55.96 27.28 -22.51
CA VAL A 113 56.31 27.30 -23.93
C VAL A 113 55.68 28.54 -24.53
N SER A 114 56.50 29.53 -24.89
CA SER A 114 55.99 30.81 -25.39
C SER A 114 56.62 31.24 -26.72
N ALA A 115 55.76 31.69 -27.62
CA ALA A 115 56.09 32.36 -28.87
C ALA A 115 55.50 33.78 -28.86
N ASP A 116 55.59 34.46 -27.72
CA ASP A 116 54.96 35.76 -27.50
C ASP A 116 55.69 36.87 -28.28
N GLY A 117 54.95 37.91 -28.67
CA GLY A 117 55.48 39.11 -29.31
C GLY A 117 56.26 39.99 -28.33
N GLU A 118 57.16 40.81 -28.85
CA GLU A 118 57.95 41.72 -28.02
C GLU A 118 57.10 42.85 -27.44
N ASP A 119 57.25 43.07 -26.14
CA ASP A 119 56.73 44.23 -25.43
C ASP A 119 57.63 45.45 -25.70
N SER A 120 57.04 46.64 -25.88
CA SER A 120 57.83 47.86 -25.92
C SER A 120 58.32 48.22 -24.50
N GLU A 121 59.64 48.20 -24.25
CA GLU A 121 60.21 48.47 -22.92
C GLU A 121 59.74 49.79 -22.27
N GLU A 122 59.57 49.75 -20.95
CA GLU A 122 59.59 50.90 -20.06
C GLU A 122 61.03 51.01 -19.51
N THR A 123 61.83 51.99 -19.95
CA THR A 123 63.23 52.16 -19.47
C THR A 123 63.27 52.65 -18.02
N SER A 124 62.91 51.80 -17.07
CA SER A 124 63.09 52.03 -15.63
C SER A 124 64.54 51.77 -15.24
N GLY A 125 65.46 52.69 -15.56
CA GLY A 125 66.84 52.57 -15.08
C GLY A 125 67.93 53.35 -15.84
N LYS A 126 67.75 54.65 -16.12
CA LYS A 126 68.85 55.63 -16.29
C LYS A 126 68.28 57.06 -16.39
N ALA A 127 67.60 57.49 -15.35
CA ALA A 127 67.44 58.91 -15.10
C ALA A 127 68.81 59.45 -14.65
N ASN A 128 69.48 60.21 -15.51
CA ASN A 128 70.13 61.47 -15.16
C ASN A 128 70.79 62.09 -16.40
N TYR A 129 70.28 63.29 -16.75
CA TYR A 129 70.80 64.25 -17.73
C TYR A 129 70.54 63.99 -19.22
N ALA A 130 69.32 64.30 -19.67
CA ALA A 130 69.11 65.09 -20.89
C ALA A 130 67.73 65.78 -20.83
N VAL A 131 67.73 67.11 -20.75
CA VAL A 131 66.55 67.94 -21.02
C VAL A 131 66.43 68.06 -22.54
N ALA A 132 65.43 67.42 -23.14
CA ALA A 132 64.90 67.76 -24.47
C ALA A 132 63.51 67.12 -24.70
N ASN A 133 62.49 68.00 -24.84
CA ASN A 133 61.19 67.84 -25.50
C ASN A 133 60.31 66.60 -25.24
N SER A 134 59.20 66.87 -24.52
CA SER A 134 58.03 66.02 -24.33
C SER A 134 57.17 65.89 -25.61
N SER A 135 57.62 65.15 -26.62
CA SER A 135 56.79 64.77 -27.77
C SER A 135 57.31 63.56 -28.59
N ASN A 136 57.84 62.51 -27.96
CA ASN A 136 58.13 61.25 -28.67
C ASN A 136 57.08 60.19 -28.32
N GLY A 137 56.25 59.84 -29.31
CA GLY A 137 55.43 58.64 -29.27
C GLY A 137 56.28 57.37 -29.26
N GLY A 138 55.78 56.30 -28.62
CA GLY A 138 56.45 55.00 -28.53
C GLY A 138 55.96 53.96 -29.55
N PRO A 139 56.72 52.87 -29.74
CA PRO A 139 56.32 51.79 -30.64
C PRO A 139 55.09 51.01 -30.15
N GLY A 140 54.39 50.40 -31.11
CA GLY A 140 53.35 49.42 -30.82
C GLY A 140 53.93 48.09 -30.34
N GLY A 141 53.08 47.19 -29.87
CA GLY A 141 53.48 45.83 -29.51
C GLY A 141 53.69 44.92 -30.72
N GLY A 142 54.64 43.98 -30.63
CA GLY A 142 54.84 42.95 -31.65
C GLY A 142 53.71 41.92 -31.62
N SER A 143 53.33 41.32 -32.74
CA SER A 143 52.31 40.26 -32.73
C SER A 143 52.84 38.96 -32.11
N GLY A 144 51.96 38.12 -31.57
CA GLY A 144 52.31 36.74 -31.18
C GLY A 144 52.79 35.92 -32.39
N GLY A 145 53.53 34.86 -32.13
CA GLY A 145 54.13 33.96 -33.11
C GLY A 145 53.27 32.75 -33.46
N THR A 146 53.90 31.68 -33.92
CA THR A 146 53.23 30.42 -34.29
C THR A 146 53.71 29.28 -33.41
N ILE A 147 52.78 28.50 -32.88
CA ILE A 147 53.07 27.20 -32.26
C ILE A 147 52.32 26.12 -33.05
N LEU A 148 53.07 25.21 -33.67
CA LEU A 148 52.54 24.09 -34.45
C LEU A 148 53.05 22.78 -33.85
N LEU A 149 52.13 21.95 -33.37
CA LEU A 149 52.45 20.70 -32.68
C LEU A 149 51.89 19.50 -33.46
N PHE A 150 52.74 18.52 -33.77
CA PHE A 150 52.37 17.23 -34.33
C PHE A 150 52.53 16.14 -33.26
N LEU A 151 51.41 15.58 -32.80
CA LEU A 151 51.40 14.72 -31.61
C LEU A 151 50.22 13.74 -31.57
N GLN A 152 50.41 12.63 -30.84
CA GLN A 152 49.36 11.68 -30.48
C GLN A 152 48.69 12.09 -29.15
N THR A 153 49.46 12.50 -28.13
CA THR A 153 48.92 12.91 -26.83
C THR A 153 49.63 14.13 -26.23
N ILE A 154 48.90 14.95 -25.45
CA ILE A 154 49.46 16.07 -24.67
C ILE A 154 48.98 16.06 -23.22
N ALA A 155 49.89 16.37 -22.29
CA ALA A 155 49.58 16.66 -20.91
C ALA A 155 50.14 18.04 -20.53
N LEU A 156 49.24 18.97 -20.18
CA LEU A 156 49.60 20.31 -19.70
C LEU A 156 49.36 20.35 -18.18
N GLY A 157 50.43 20.39 -17.39
CA GLY A 157 50.38 20.48 -15.94
C GLY A 157 49.72 21.76 -15.43
N GLU A 158 49.32 21.81 -14.16
CA GLU A 158 48.56 22.93 -13.57
C GLU A 158 49.29 24.28 -13.64
N ALA A 159 50.62 24.27 -13.49
CA ALA A 159 51.46 25.48 -13.57
C ALA A 159 51.95 25.79 -15.00
N ALA A 160 51.61 24.94 -15.98
CA ALA A 160 52.16 25.04 -17.32
C ALA A 160 51.44 26.09 -18.17
N ILE A 161 52.21 26.78 -19.01
CA ILE A 161 51.72 27.89 -19.83
C ILE A 161 52.15 27.67 -21.29
N LEU A 162 51.17 27.57 -22.19
CA LEU A 162 51.39 27.55 -23.63
C LEU A 162 50.89 28.88 -24.22
N SER A 163 51.79 29.79 -24.60
CA SER A 163 51.42 31.14 -25.01
C SER A 163 51.94 31.56 -26.39
N SER A 164 51.09 32.27 -27.11
CA SER A 164 51.41 33.04 -28.32
C SER A 164 50.61 34.35 -28.27
N VAL A 165 50.94 35.16 -27.28
CA VAL A 165 50.29 36.43 -26.93
C VAL A 165 50.99 37.58 -27.66
N GLY A 166 50.21 38.57 -28.08
CA GLY A 166 50.76 39.81 -28.64
C GLY A 166 51.40 40.69 -27.56
N GLY A 167 52.49 41.36 -27.91
CA GLY A 167 53.21 42.25 -27.02
C GLY A 167 52.40 43.47 -26.60
N PHE A 168 52.69 43.97 -25.40
CA PHE A 168 52.15 45.19 -24.83
C PHE A 168 52.79 46.43 -25.46
N SER A 169 52.04 47.53 -25.45
CA SER A 169 52.45 48.81 -26.02
C SER A 169 52.81 49.85 -24.94
N SER A 170 53.66 50.81 -25.32
CA SER A 170 54.18 51.89 -24.46
C SER A 170 53.04 52.80 -23.98
N PRO A 171 53.13 53.46 -22.80
CA PRO A 171 52.07 54.32 -22.26
C PRO A 171 51.65 55.53 -23.13
N THR A 172 52.16 55.70 -24.35
CA THR A 172 52.03 56.93 -25.18
C THR A 172 51.04 56.83 -26.36
N GLY A 173 49.93 56.10 -26.22
CA GLY A 173 48.87 56.03 -27.25
C GLY A 173 49.12 54.98 -28.35
N ALA A 174 50.13 54.12 -28.18
CA ALA A 174 50.48 53.06 -29.12
C ALA A 174 49.52 51.85 -29.05
N GLY A 175 49.46 51.08 -30.14
CA GLY A 175 48.58 49.92 -30.27
C GLY A 175 49.23 48.61 -29.82
N GLY A 176 48.47 47.73 -29.17
CA GLY A 176 48.95 46.41 -28.74
C GLY A 176 49.08 45.41 -29.90
N GLY A 177 49.99 44.44 -29.81
CA GLY A 177 50.18 43.43 -30.86
C GLY A 177 49.01 42.44 -30.96
N GLY A 178 48.71 41.93 -32.16
CA GLY A 178 47.72 40.85 -32.34
C GLY A 178 48.20 39.52 -31.73
N GLY A 179 47.29 38.71 -31.21
CA GLY A 179 47.62 37.37 -30.67
C GLY A 179 47.92 36.37 -31.78
N GLY A 180 48.90 35.49 -31.58
CA GLY A 180 49.41 34.59 -32.62
C GLY A 180 48.57 33.31 -32.85
N ARG A 181 49.18 32.28 -33.43
CA ARG A 181 48.48 31.05 -33.81
C ARG A 181 49.01 29.85 -33.05
N ILE A 182 48.10 29.01 -32.55
CA ILE A 182 48.43 27.72 -31.92
C ILE A 182 47.60 26.65 -32.62
N HIS A 183 48.26 25.66 -33.23
CA HIS A 183 47.60 24.55 -33.93
C HIS A 183 48.06 23.19 -33.38
N PHE A 184 47.09 22.34 -33.05
CA PHE A 184 47.32 20.95 -32.67
C PHE A 184 46.98 20.00 -33.81
N HIS A 185 48.01 19.38 -34.39
CA HIS A 185 47.87 18.38 -35.43
C HIS A 185 47.90 16.96 -34.85
N TRP A 186 46.72 16.40 -34.59
CA TRP A 186 46.58 15.06 -33.98
C TRP A 186 46.86 13.92 -34.98
N SER A 187 47.74 12.99 -34.62
CA SER A 187 47.90 11.70 -35.30
C SER A 187 47.12 10.61 -34.59
N ASP A 188 46.49 9.70 -35.35
CA ASP A 188 45.84 8.48 -34.85
C ASP A 188 44.85 8.69 -33.68
N ILE A 189 43.86 9.57 -33.86
CA ILE A 189 42.81 9.82 -32.86
C ILE A 189 42.04 8.51 -32.60
N PRO A 190 42.05 7.95 -31.38
CA PRO A 190 41.34 6.71 -31.08
C PRO A 190 39.83 6.95 -31.13
N THR A 191 39.05 5.91 -31.46
CA THR A 191 37.58 6.00 -31.59
C THR A 191 36.89 4.78 -31.00
N GLY A 192 35.61 4.93 -30.62
CA GLY A 192 34.81 3.85 -30.06
C GLY A 192 35.36 3.32 -28.72
N ASP A 193 35.29 2.00 -28.51
CA ASP A 193 35.65 1.36 -27.24
C ASP A 193 37.12 1.58 -26.81
N VAL A 194 38.00 1.90 -27.76
CA VAL A 194 39.44 2.13 -27.54
C VAL A 194 39.73 3.60 -27.21
N TYR A 195 38.74 4.49 -27.30
CA TYR A 195 38.93 5.93 -27.08
C TYR A 195 39.60 6.23 -25.73
N GLN A 196 40.63 7.06 -25.75
CA GLN A 196 41.26 7.62 -24.58
C GLN A 196 41.43 9.12 -24.81
N PRO A 197 41.26 9.97 -23.79
CA PRO A 197 41.48 11.41 -23.93
C PRO A 197 42.89 11.70 -24.45
N ILE A 198 42.99 12.31 -25.62
CA ILE A 198 44.28 12.64 -26.27
C ILE A 198 44.93 13.89 -25.67
N ALA A 199 44.18 14.68 -24.90
CA ALA A 199 44.70 15.86 -24.21
C ALA A 199 44.22 15.89 -22.75
N THR A 200 45.15 16.13 -21.84
CA THR A 200 44.87 16.45 -20.44
C THR A 200 45.35 17.88 -20.16
N VAL A 201 44.45 18.85 -20.25
CA VAL A 201 44.79 20.27 -20.13
C VAL A 201 44.38 20.80 -18.76
N LYS A 202 45.33 20.84 -17.82
CA LYS A 202 45.11 21.46 -16.50
C LYS A 202 45.68 22.88 -16.39
N GLY A 203 46.71 23.19 -17.18
CA GLY A 203 47.34 24.50 -17.26
C GLY A 203 46.62 25.49 -18.18
N SER A 204 47.33 26.54 -18.60
CA SER A 204 46.76 27.65 -19.37
C SER A 204 47.29 27.73 -20.80
N ILE A 205 46.37 27.94 -21.76
CA ILE A 205 46.69 28.18 -23.17
C ILE A 205 46.26 29.60 -23.54
N HIS A 206 47.16 30.39 -24.12
CA HIS A 206 46.95 31.80 -24.38
C HIS A 206 47.32 32.18 -25.81
N ALA A 207 46.35 32.62 -26.60
CA ALA A 207 46.56 33.27 -27.90
C ALA A 207 45.82 34.61 -27.92
N ARG A 208 46.14 35.50 -26.97
CA ARG A 208 45.43 36.77 -26.78
C ARG A 208 46.17 37.93 -27.44
N GLY A 209 45.44 38.96 -27.84
CA GLY A 209 46.04 40.22 -28.26
C GLY A 209 46.66 40.96 -27.08
N GLY A 210 47.73 41.69 -27.36
CA GLY A 210 48.41 42.59 -26.43
C GLY A 210 47.55 43.81 -26.12
N LYS A 211 47.73 44.38 -24.92
CA LYS A 211 47.02 45.58 -24.48
C LYS A 211 47.56 46.84 -25.18
N GLY A 212 46.64 47.68 -25.63
CA GLY A 212 46.91 49.06 -26.07
C GLY A 212 47.05 50.01 -24.87
N ALA A 213 47.64 51.19 -25.07
CA ALA A 213 47.74 52.22 -24.03
C ALA A 213 46.96 53.50 -24.39
N HIS A 214 46.37 54.17 -23.38
CA HIS A 214 45.59 55.41 -23.54
C HIS A 214 44.53 55.36 -24.66
N GLN A 215 44.72 56.12 -25.74
CA GLN A 215 43.83 56.16 -26.92
C GLN A 215 44.15 55.05 -27.95
N GLY A 216 45.22 54.27 -27.74
CA GLY A 216 45.60 53.13 -28.57
C GLY A 216 44.74 51.90 -28.30
N GLY A 217 44.40 51.17 -29.36
CA GLY A 217 43.58 49.96 -29.29
C GLY A 217 44.38 48.72 -28.88
N ALA A 218 43.70 47.77 -28.25
CA ALA A 218 44.23 46.43 -28.02
C ALA A 218 44.30 45.63 -29.32
N GLY A 219 45.24 44.69 -29.40
CA GLY A 219 45.25 43.70 -30.48
C GLY A 219 44.10 42.73 -30.36
N GLU A 220 43.67 42.17 -31.49
CA GLU A 220 42.68 41.09 -31.51
C GLU A 220 43.32 39.77 -31.04
N ASN A 221 42.49 38.88 -30.52
CA ASN A 221 42.92 37.54 -30.16
C ASN A 221 43.33 36.75 -31.40
N GLY A 222 44.28 35.85 -31.20
CA GLY A 222 44.74 34.90 -32.17
C GLY A 222 43.83 33.70 -32.35
N THR A 223 44.32 32.70 -33.07
CA THR A 223 43.55 31.49 -33.38
C THR A 223 44.12 30.28 -32.67
N LEU A 224 43.25 29.53 -31.99
CA LEU A 224 43.51 28.22 -31.43
C LEU A 224 42.74 27.18 -32.26
N THR A 225 43.45 26.30 -32.95
CA THR A 225 42.83 25.33 -33.88
C THR A 225 43.37 23.91 -33.64
N GLY A 226 42.60 22.92 -34.09
CA GLY A 226 43.00 21.52 -34.05
C GLY A 226 42.57 20.80 -35.33
N LYS A 227 43.10 19.59 -35.54
CA LYS A 227 42.66 18.72 -36.63
C LYS A 227 41.17 18.34 -36.47
N ALA A 228 40.46 18.22 -37.59
CA ALA A 228 39.05 17.82 -37.61
C ALA A 228 38.86 16.46 -36.92
N CYS A 229 37.97 16.42 -35.93
CA CYS A 229 37.72 15.20 -35.15
C CYS A 229 36.89 14.17 -35.96
N PRO A 230 37.09 12.88 -35.70
CA PRO A 230 36.27 11.81 -36.27
C PRO A 230 34.84 11.84 -35.73
N LYS A 231 33.99 10.95 -36.26
CA LYS A 231 32.60 10.76 -35.81
C LYS A 231 32.55 10.53 -34.29
N GLY A 232 31.53 11.07 -33.61
CA GLY A 232 31.35 10.95 -32.14
C GLY A 232 32.15 11.95 -31.27
N LEU A 233 33.21 12.58 -31.80
CA LEU A 233 34.08 13.48 -31.04
C LEU A 233 34.00 14.94 -31.53
N TYR A 234 34.24 15.94 -30.69
CA TYR A 234 34.20 17.37 -31.06
C TYR A 234 35.24 18.23 -30.32
N GLY A 235 35.39 19.48 -30.72
CA GLY A 235 36.31 20.44 -30.11
C GLY A 235 37.74 20.35 -30.65
N ILE A 236 38.64 21.10 -30.02
CA ILE A 236 40.06 21.16 -30.41
C ILE A 236 40.81 19.90 -29.94
N PHE A 237 40.37 19.29 -28.84
CA PHE A 237 40.97 18.11 -28.21
C PHE A 237 40.22 16.81 -28.51
N CYS A 238 39.23 16.83 -29.41
CA CYS A 238 38.39 15.68 -29.75
C CYS A 238 37.79 14.97 -28.54
N GLU A 239 37.00 15.71 -27.76
CA GLU A 239 36.23 15.23 -26.63
C GLU A 239 34.94 14.53 -27.07
N GLU A 240 34.42 13.63 -26.25
CA GLU A 240 33.17 12.90 -26.52
C GLU A 240 31.96 13.85 -26.60
N CYS A 241 31.11 13.71 -27.62
CA CYS A 241 29.84 14.45 -27.69
C CYS A 241 28.99 14.20 -26.42
N PRO A 242 28.22 15.20 -25.94
CA PRO A 242 27.37 15.05 -24.76
C PRO A 242 26.38 13.88 -24.83
N ALA A 243 26.02 13.30 -23.69
CA ALA A 243 25.03 12.23 -23.62
C ALA A 243 23.70 12.64 -24.26
N GLY A 244 23.07 11.73 -25.02
CA GLY A 244 21.86 12.02 -25.80
C GLY A 244 22.10 12.80 -27.09
N THR A 245 23.35 12.87 -27.56
CA THR A 245 23.69 13.40 -28.88
C THR A 245 24.52 12.40 -29.70
N TYR A 246 24.44 12.48 -31.03
CA TYR A 246 25.23 11.69 -31.97
C TYR A 246 25.87 12.60 -33.02
N LYS A 247 26.99 12.15 -33.59
CA LYS A 247 27.71 12.87 -34.65
C LYS A 247 28.24 11.90 -35.70
N ASN A 248 27.70 12.02 -36.92
CA ASN A 248 27.98 11.12 -38.03
C ASN A 248 28.95 11.67 -39.09
N VAL A 249 29.41 12.92 -38.95
CA VAL A 249 30.33 13.60 -39.88
C VAL A 249 31.68 13.91 -39.21
N THR A 250 32.73 14.09 -40.00
CA THR A 250 34.02 14.59 -39.51
C THR A 250 34.00 16.11 -39.36
N GLY A 251 34.64 16.63 -38.31
CA GLY A 251 34.68 18.08 -38.01
C GLY A 251 34.98 18.34 -36.53
N SER A 252 35.13 19.59 -36.12
CA SER A 252 35.42 19.92 -34.70
C SER A 252 34.35 20.81 -34.06
N ASP A 253 33.36 21.27 -34.82
CA ASP A 253 32.32 22.15 -34.30
C ASP A 253 31.34 21.40 -33.39
N ARG A 254 31.01 22.00 -32.25
CA ARG A 254 30.03 21.46 -31.28
C ARG A 254 28.63 21.31 -31.89
N ALA A 255 28.29 22.17 -32.85
CA ALA A 255 27.00 22.13 -33.56
C ALA A 255 26.79 20.86 -34.39
N LEU A 256 27.84 20.06 -34.62
CA LEU A 256 27.77 18.78 -35.32
C LEU A 256 27.30 17.62 -34.41
N CYS A 257 27.21 17.82 -33.09
CA CYS A 257 26.58 16.86 -32.17
C CYS A 257 25.06 17.10 -32.18
N HIS A 258 24.33 16.28 -32.92
CA HIS A 258 22.87 16.38 -33.07
C HIS A 258 22.15 15.60 -31.96
N HIS A 259 21.00 16.09 -31.49
CA HIS A 259 20.20 15.38 -30.48
C HIS A 259 19.63 14.06 -31.03
N CYS A 260 19.67 13.02 -30.20
CA CYS A 260 19.02 11.74 -30.51
C CYS A 260 17.49 11.91 -30.57
N PRO A 261 16.80 11.20 -31.47
CA PRO A 261 15.35 11.29 -31.62
C PRO A 261 14.63 10.76 -30.38
N ALA A 262 13.83 11.61 -29.73
CA ALA A 262 13.11 11.28 -28.50
C ALA A 262 12.03 10.19 -28.67
N GLN A 263 11.62 9.88 -29.89
CA GLN A 263 10.61 8.86 -30.20
C GLN A 263 11.12 7.43 -30.01
N GLU A 264 12.45 7.25 -29.97
CA GLU A 264 13.10 5.95 -29.81
C GLU A 264 13.44 5.63 -28.34
N LEU A 265 13.21 6.56 -27.41
CA LEU A 265 13.50 6.39 -25.99
C LEU A 265 12.25 5.95 -25.22
N PRO A 266 12.26 4.76 -24.58
CA PRO A 266 11.18 4.35 -23.69
C PRO A 266 10.98 5.34 -22.53
N HIS A 267 9.75 5.48 -22.05
CA HIS A 267 9.38 6.47 -21.01
C HIS A 267 10.18 6.34 -19.69
N ARG A 268 10.72 5.16 -19.38
CA ARG A 268 11.53 4.88 -18.18
C ARG A 268 13.00 4.55 -18.51
N ALA A 269 13.51 5.13 -19.59
CA ALA A 269 14.89 4.97 -20.05
C ALA A 269 15.64 6.30 -20.09
N GLU A 270 16.95 6.21 -19.94
CA GLU A 270 17.90 7.32 -19.96
C GLU A 270 19.01 7.02 -20.95
N TYR A 271 19.40 8.00 -21.78
CA TYR A 271 20.57 7.85 -22.65
C TYR A 271 21.84 7.77 -21.81
N ILE A 272 22.74 6.85 -22.19
CA ILE A 272 24.02 6.66 -21.51
C ILE A 272 25.15 7.30 -22.31
N ALA A 273 26.14 7.84 -21.60
CA ALA A 273 27.40 8.22 -22.23
C ALA A 273 28.19 6.94 -22.57
N VAL A 274 28.64 6.84 -23.82
CA VAL A 274 29.49 5.73 -24.29
C VAL A 274 30.85 6.27 -24.68
N ARG A 275 31.87 5.48 -24.36
CA ARG A 275 33.26 5.78 -24.63
C ARG A 275 33.49 6.03 -26.13
N GLY A 276 34.16 7.13 -26.45
CA GLY A 276 34.41 7.57 -27.83
C GLY A 276 33.24 8.29 -28.51
N GLY A 277 32.14 8.55 -27.77
CA GLY A 277 30.97 9.24 -28.29
C GLY A 277 30.15 8.42 -29.29
N ILE A 278 28.94 8.88 -29.58
CA ILE A 278 28.00 8.14 -30.44
C ILE A 278 28.14 8.61 -31.89
N ALA A 279 28.49 7.68 -32.79
CA ALA A 279 28.66 7.98 -34.22
C ALA A 279 27.36 7.88 -35.02
N GLU A 280 26.47 6.94 -34.67
CA GLU A 280 25.28 6.57 -35.45
C GLU A 280 24.09 6.27 -34.52
N THR A 281 22.87 6.32 -35.07
CA THR A 281 21.61 5.98 -34.38
C THR A 281 21.25 4.50 -34.61
N PRO A 282 20.61 3.81 -33.66
CA PRO A 282 19.97 4.31 -32.43
C PRO A 282 20.96 4.57 -31.28
N CYS A 283 20.66 5.58 -30.47
CA CYS A 283 21.50 5.96 -29.33
C CYS A 283 21.31 4.97 -28.16
N PRO A 284 22.41 4.53 -27.52
CA PRO A 284 22.34 3.59 -26.41
C PRO A 284 21.67 4.21 -25.18
N TYR A 285 20.79 3.43 -24.56
CA TYR A 285 20.06 3.81 -23.35
C TYR A 285 20.08 2.67 -22.34
N LYS A 286 19.80 3.01 -21.07
CA LYS A 286 19.50 2.03 -20.02
C LYS A 286 18.22 2.42 -19.30
N CYS A 287 17.57 1.47 -18.65
CA CYS A 287 16.45 1.79 -17.77
C CYS A 287 16.93 2.54 -16.51
N VAL A 288 16.08 3.42 -15.97
CA VAL A 288 16.37 4.24 -14.76
C VAL A 288 16.77 3.37 -13.56
N SER A 289 16.28 2.14 -13.50
CA SER A 289 16.51 1.19 -12.41
C SER A 289 16.56 -0.25 -12.93
N ASP A 290 17.31 -1.11 -12.25
CA ASP A 290 17.40 -2.55 -12.54
C ASP A 290 16.07 -3.31 -12.37
N ARG A 291 15.05 -2.64 -11.81
CA ARG A 291 13.66 -3.15 -11.68
C ARG A 291 12.92 -3.28 -13.01
N TYR A 292 13.39 -2.58 -14.04
CA TYR A 292 12.73 -2.54 -15.34
C TYR A 292 13.52 -3.36 -16.37
N HIS A 293 12.81 -4.18 -17.14
CA HIS A 293 13.44 -5.07 -18.12
C HIS A 293 13.56 -4.40 -19.50
N MET A 294 14.78 -4.43 -20.05
CA MET A 294 15.11 -4.02 -21.42
C MET A 294 14.38 -4.93 -22.43
N PRO A 295 13.84 -4.43 -23.56
CA PRO A 295 14.08 -3.12 -24.17
C PRO A 295 13.08 -2.01 -23.81
N ASN A 296 11.85 -2.34 -23.42
CA ASN A 296 10.80 -1.31 -23.22
C ASN A 296 10.80 -0.71 -21.81
N CYS A 297 11.69 -1.17 -20.92
CA CYS A 297 11.72 -0.80 -19.51
C CYS A 297 10.37 -1.02 -18.80
N TYR A 298 9.74 -2.16 -19.10
CA TYR A 298 8.50 -2.59 -18.45
C TYR A 298 8.78 -3.32 -17.13
N THR A 299 7.79 -3.29 -16.25
CA THR A 299 7.72 -4.18 -15.08
C THR A 299 7.36 -5.61 -15.50
N ALA A 300 7.66 -6.61 -14.67
CA ALA A 300 7.36 -8.02 -14.98
C ALA A 300 5.85 -8.27 -15.24
N LEU A 301 4.96 -7.53 -14.58
CA LEU A 301 3.51 -7.61 -14.84
C LEU A 301 3.15 -7.00 -16.20
N GLU A 302 3.69 -5.85 -16.54
CA GLU A 302 3.45 -5.21 -17.84
C GLU A 302 3.98 -6.06 -18.99
N GLU A 303 5.14 -6.69 -18.82
CA GLU A 303 5.68 -7.63 -19.80
C GLU A 303 4.72 -8.82 -20.01
N LEU A 304 4.15 -9.39 -18.94
CA LEU A 304 3.11 -10.41 -19.04
C LEU A 304 1.86 -9.87 -19.79
N ILE A 305 1.40 -8.67 -19.47
CA ILE A 305 0.22 -8.09 -20.11
C ILE A 305 0.45 -7.86 -21.61
N TYR A 306 1.60 -7.28 -21.97
CA TYR A 306 1.92 -6.94 -23.36
C TYR A 306 2.33 -8.15 -24.20
N THR A 307 2.90 -9.20 -23.60
CA THR A 307 3.14 -10.48 -24.31
C THR A 307 1.84 -11.15 -24.77
N PHE A 308 0.73 -10.98 -24.03
CA PHE A 308 -0.60 -11.44 -24.43
C PHE A 308 -1.38 -10.45 -25.31
N GLY A 309 -0.72 -9.42 -25.87
CA GLY A 309 -1.35 -8.46 -26.77
C GLY A 309 -1.95 -7.23 -26.09
N GLY A 310 -1.57 -6.96 -24.84
CA GLY A 310 -1.95 -5.75 -24.10
C GLY A 310 -3.10 -5.97 -23.10
N PRO A 311 -3.47 -4.93 -22.33
CA PRO A 311 -4.35 -5.04 -21.18
C PRO A 311 -5.76 -5.56 -21.52
N TRP A 312 -6.30 -5.16 -22.67
CA TRP A 312 -7.63 -5.59 -23.11
C TRP A 312 -7.68 -7.08 -23.49
N LEU A 313 -6.73 -7.56 -24.29
CA LEU A 313 -6.67 -8.96 -24.70
C LEU A 313 -6.35 -9.88 -23.53
N PHE A 314 -5.38 -9.50 -22.68
CA PHE A 314 -5.07 -10.22 -21.45
C PHE A 314 -6.29 -10.31 -20.52
N GLY A 315 -7.00 -9.20 -20.32
CA GLY A 315 -8.22 -9.17 -19.51
C GLY A 315 -9.31 -10.09 -20.06
N LEU A 316 -9.54 -10.09 -21.38
CA LEU A 316 -10.52 -10.96 -22.01
C LEU A 316 -10.15 -12.44 -21.88
N LEU A 317 -8.88 -12.79 -22.12
CA LEU A 317 -8.37 -14.16 -21.94
C LEU A 317 -8.51 -14.63 -20.48
N LEU A 318 -8.19 -13.76 -19.52
CA LEU A 318 -8.34 -14.05 -18.10
C LEU A 318 -9.81 -14.29 -17.74
N ILE A 319 -10.74 -13.46 -18.22
CA ILE A 319 -12.18 -13.65 -17.97
C ILE A 319 -12.65 -14.99 -18.56
N VAL A 320 -12.29 -15.32 -19.80
CA VAL A 320 -12.67 -16.60 -20.43
C VAL A 320 -12.13 -17.78 -19.63
N LEU A 321 -10.87 -17.71 -19.18
CA LEU A 321 -10.26 -18.75 -18.34
C LEU A 321 -11.01 -18.90 -17.00
N LEU A 322 -11.32 -17.79 -16.34
CA LEU A 322 -12.07 -17.77 -15.08
C LEU A 322 -13.47 -18.38 -15.26
N VAL A 323 -14.16 -18.08 -16.36
CA VAL A 323 -15.48 -18.64 -16.67
C VAL A 323 -15.39 -20.15 -16.88
N LEU A 324 -14.42 -20.63 -17.66
CA LEU A 324 -14.22 -22.06 -17.90
C LEU A 324 -13.91 -22.81 -16.60
N LEU A 325 -12.99 -22.29 -15.79
CA LEU A 325 -12.66 -22.89 -14.48
C LEU A 325 -13.86 -22.87 -13.53
N ALA A 326 -14.66 -21.79 -13.51
CA ALA A 326 -15.87 -21.71 -12.70
C ALA A 326 -16.94 -22.73 -13.13
N LEU A 327 -17.08 -22.98 -14.43
CA LEU A 327 -17.97 -24.03 -14.95
C LEU A 327 -17.48 -25.42 -14.53
N VAL A 328 -16.16 -25.68 -14.60
CA VAL A 328 -15.58 -26.94 -14.12
C VAL A 328 -15.81 -27.13 -12.63
N LEU A 329 -15.60 -26.09 -11.81
CA LEU A 329 -15.87 -26.13 -10.37
C LEU A 329 -17.36 -26.34 -10.06
N SER A 330 -18.25 -25.71 -10.83
CA SER A 330 -19.70 -25.87 -10.68
C SER A 330 -20.15 -27.29 -11.05
N ALA A 331 -19.61 -27.85 -12.14
CA ALA A 331 -19.84 -29.24 -12.55
C ALA A 331 -19.27 -30.23 -11.52
N ALA A 332 -18.07 -29.96 -10.99
CA ALA A 332 -17.46 -30.75 -9.93
C ALA A 332 -18.32 -30.71 -8.66
N ARG A 333 -18.80 -29.53 -8.24
CA ARG A 333 -19.73 -29.39 -7.12
C ARG A 333 -20.98 -30.24 -7.33
N MET A 334 -21.64 -30.13 -8.49
CA MET A 334 -22.81 -30.97 -8.79
C MET A 334 -22.49 -32.46 -8.72
N LYS A 335 -21.30 -32.88 -9.19
CA LYS A 335 -20.89 -34.29 -9.22
C LYS A 335 -20.43 -34.85 -7.86
N PHE A 336 -19.85 -34.03 -6.98
CA PHE A 336 -19.34 -34.49 -5.68
C PHE A 336 -20.35 -34.30 -4.55
N VAL A 337 -21.23 -33.30 -4.65
CA VAL A 337 -22.25 -32.98 -3.62
C VAL A 337 -23.62 -33.55 -4.00
N GLY A 338 -23.94 -33.67 -5.30
CA GLY A 338 -25.23 -34.17 -5.78
C GLY A 338 -25.40 -35.69 -5.79
N VAL A 339 -24.43 -36.47 -5.26
CA VAL A 339 -24.52 -37.94 -5.21
C VAL A 339 -25.47 -38.42 -4.09
N ASP A 340 -25.81 -37.55 -3.13
CA ASP A 340 -26.77 -37.86 -2.07
C ASP A 340 -28.23 -37.55 -2.44
N GLU A 341 -28.51 -36.97 -3.62
CA GLU A 341 -29.86 -36.81 -4.15
C GLU A 341 -30.06 -37.74 -5.36
N LEU A 342 -30.84 -38.82 -5.19
CA LEU A 342 -31.28 -39.64 -6.32
C LEU A 342 -31.97 -38.74 -7.37
N PRO A 343 -31.69 -38.92 -8.68
CA PRO A 343 -32.18 -38.02 -9.71
C PRO A 343 -33.68 -38.28 -9.99
N GLY A 344 -34.54 -37.38 -9.52
CA GLY A 344 -35.84 -37.13 -10.16
C GLY A 344 -35.66 -36.15 -11.32
N PRO A 345 -36.34 -36.33 -12.47
CA PRO A 345 -36.11 -35.51 -13.65
C PRO A 345 -36.69 -34.09 -13.47
N ALA A 346 -35.89 -33.09 -13.84
CA ALA A 346 -36.22 -31.66 -13.90
C ALA A 346 -36.99 -31.28 -15.19
N PRO A 347 -37.36 -30.00 -15.45
CA PRO A 347 -38.05 -29.01 -14.63
C PRO A 347 -39.23 -28.32 -15.39
N THR A 348 -39.84 -27.32 -14.73
CA THR A 348 -40.76 -26.26 -15.22
C THR A 348 -42.27 -26.52 -15.13
N GLN A 349 -42.90 -25.97 -14.09
CA GLN A 349 -44.12 -25.16 -14.25
C GLN A 349 -44.28 -24.17 -13.08
N HIS A 350 -44.76 -22.98 -13.45
CA HIS A 350 -45.01 -21.84 -12.56
C HIS A 350 -45.99 -22.17 -11.43
N GLY A 351 -45.68 -21.64 -10.24
CA GLY A 351 -46.67 -21.01 -9.36
C GLY A 351 -47.93 -21.80 -9.01
N SER A 352 -47.79 -22.85 -8.20
CA SER A 352 -48.81 -23.22 -7.20
C SER A 352 -48.27 -24.38 -6.36
N GLN A 353 -48.37 -24.25 -5.03
CA GLN A 353 -48.25 -25.35 -4.09
C GLN A 353 -46.81 -25.88 -3.88
N ILE A 354 -46.00 -25.10 -3.15
CA ILE A 354 -44.88 -25.69 -2.40
C ILE A 354 -45.53 -26.46 -1.26
N ASP A 355 -45.41 -27.78 -1.27
CA ASP A 355 -45.92 -28.65 -0.21
C ASP A 355 -45.45 -28.16 1.17
N HIS A 356 -46.39 -27.66 1.98
CA HIS A 356 -46.22 -27.31 3.39
C HIS A 356 -46.11 -28.57 4.25
N SER A 357 -45.10 -29.38 3.97
CA SER A 357 -44.59 -30.43 4.85
C SER A 357 -43.54 -31.16 4.04
N PHE A 358 -42.28 -30.82 4.20
CA PHE A 358 -41.27 -31.87 4.08
C PHE A 358 -41.47 -32.75 5.32
N PRO A 359 -42.00 -33.99 5.18
CA PRO A 359 -41.91 -34.94 6.27
C PRO A 359 -40.42 -35.22 6.42
N PHE A 360 -39.90 -34.97 7.62
CA PHE A 360 -38.55 -35.34 7.99
C PHE A 360 -38.46 -36.86 7.89
N LEU A 361 -38.04 -37.41 6.74
CA LEU A 361 -37.74 -38.84 6.62
C LEU A 361 -36.43 -39.10 7.37
N GLU A 362 -36.55 -39.35 8.67
CA GLU A 362 -35.44 -39.65 9.54
C GLU A 362 -35.19 -41.17 9.56
N SER A 363 -34.11 -41.56 8.89
CA SER A 363 -33.56 -42.91 8.88
C SER A 363 -33.36 -43.48 10.29
N LEU A 364 -34.05 -44.58 10.66
CA LEU A 364 -33.81 -45.52 11.79
C LEU A 364 -33.51 -44.97 13.21
N ASN A 365 -33.25 -43.67 13.36
CA ASN A 365 -33.02 -42.88 14.56
C ASN A 365 -34.35 -42.57 15.26
N GLU A 366 -35.45 -42.71 14.51
CA GLU A 366 -36.84 -42.67 14.98
C GLU A 366 -37.22 -43.95 15.76
N VAL A 367 -36.51 -45.07 15.57
CA VAL A 367 -36.65 -46.25 16.46
C VAL A 367 -36.04 -45.99 17.85
N LEU A 368 -35.30 -44.88 18.00
CA LEU A 368 -34.75 -44.35 19.26
C LEU A 368 -35.66 -43.27 19.90
N GLU A 369 -36.85 -43.03 19.36
CA GLU A 369 -37.85 -42.07 19.88
C GLU A 369 -38.38 -42.43 21.27
N THR A 370 -38.43 -43.72 21.62
CA THR A 370 -38.95 -44.16 22.93
C THR A 370 -38.07 -43.69 24.09
N ASN A 371 -36.75 -43.76 23.95
CA ASN A 371 -35.81 -43.24 24.97
C ASN A 371 -35.75 -41.71 25.00
N ARG A 372 -36.05 -41.02 23.88
CA ARG A 372 -36.00 -39.54 23.80
C ARG A 372 -37.29 -38.86 24.31
N ALA A 373 -38.44 -39.53 24.18
CA ALA A 373 -39.69 -39.04 24.74
C ALA A 373 -39.68 -39.05 26.29
N GLU A 374 -39.10 -40.10 26.89
CA GLU A 374 -38.93 -40.21 28.36
C GLU A 374 -38.06 -39.08 28.94
N GLU A 375 -37.00 -38.66 28.25
CA GLU A 375 -36.12 -37.57 28.70
C GLU A 375 -36.83 -36.21 28.77
N SER A 376 -37.78 -35.94 27.86
CA SER A 376 -38.53 -34.69 27.89
C SER A 376 -39.55 -34.63 29.03
N GLN A 377 -40.04 -35.79 29.46
CA GLN A 377 -41.00 -35.92 30.58
C GLN A 377 -40.33 -35.83 31.95
N SER A 378 -39.02 -36.04 32.07
CA SER A 378 -38.30 -35.92 33.34
C SER A 378 -37.59 -34.58 33.54
N HIS A 379 -37.60 -33.68 32.53
CA HIS A 379 -36.93 -32.38 32.60
C HIS A 379 -37.55 -31.45 33.65
N VAL A 380 -36.73 -30.88 34.54
CA VAL A 380 -37.17 -29.95 35.60
C VAL A 380 -36.93 -28.51 35.18
N HIS A 381 -35.67 -28.16 34.91
CA HIS A 381 -35.25 -26.78 34.67
C HIS A 381 -33.98 -26.72 33.84
N ARG A 382 -33.87 -25.65 33.05
CA ARG A 382 -32.70 -25.32 32.23
C ARG A 382 -32.02 -24.08 32.81
N MET A 383 -30.77 -24.23 33.20
CA MET A 383 -29.94 -23.14 33.72
C MET A 383 -28.95 -22.68 32.65
N TYR A 384 -28.98 -21.41 32.28
CA TYR A 384 -28.08 -20.86 31.26
C TYR A 384 -26.78 -20.36 31.88
N PHE A 385 -25.67 -20.56 31.17
CA PHE A 385 -24.40 -19.92 31.53
C PHE A 385 -24.44 -18.42 31.25
N MET A 386 -23.82 -17.64 32.13
CA MET A 386 -23.62 -16.21 31.98
C MET A 386 -22.31 -15.93 31.22
N GLY A 387 -22.26 -14.80 30.51
CA GLY A 387 -21.10 -14.33 29.76
C GLY A 387 -21.05 -14.76 28.29
N PRO A 388 -20.38 -13.99 27.41
CA PRO A 388 -20.33 -14.22 25.95
C PRO A 388 -19.29 -15.28 25.49
N ASN A 389 -18.71 -16.05 26.42
CA ASN A 389 -17.65 -17.04 26.15
C ASN A 389 -16.40 -16.46 25.46
N THR A 390 -15.93 -15.32 25.94
CA THR A 390 -14.70 -14.67 25.44
C THR A 390 -13.53 -14.98 26.36
N PHE A 391 -12.29 -14.79 25.90
CA PHE A 391 -11.11 -15.00 26.76
C PHE A 391 -11.10 -14.07 27.97
N SER A 392 -11.69 -12.88 27.85
CA SER A 392 -11.87 -11.94 28.97
C SER A 392 -13.02 -12.32 29.90
N GLU A 393 -14.07 -12.95 29.37
CA GLU A 393 -15.27 -13.30 30.11
C GLU A 393 -15.76 -14.71 29.70
N PRO A 394 -15.27 -15.76 30.39
CA PRO A 394 -15.68 -17.14 30.15
C PRO A 394 -17.11 -17.39 30.63
N TRP A 395 -17.65 -18.54 30.22
CA TRP A 395 -18.91 -19.03 30.77
C TRP A 395 -18.80 -19.27 32.27
N HIS A 396 -19.82 -18.84 33.00
CA HIS A 396 -19.93 -19.09 34.43
C HIS A 396 -21.39 -19.26 34.87
N LEU A 397 -21.61 -20.02 35.94
CA LEU A 397 -22.89 -20.22 36.60
C LEU A 397 -22.91 -19.45 37.94
N PRO A 398 -24.05 -18.87 38.35
CA PRO A 398 -24.19 -18.26 39.66
C PRO A 398 -24.20 -19.31 40.79
N HIS A 399 -23.63 -18.96 41.94
CA HIS A 399 -23.54 -19.81 43.15
C HIS A 399 -24.87 -19.96 43.91
N THR A 400 -25.98 -19.43 43.41
CA THR A 400 -27.29 -19.57 44.06
C THR A 400 -28.19 -20.43 43.18
N PRO A 401 -28.66 -21.61 43.66
CA PRO A 401 -29.57 -22.43 42.88
C PRO A 401 -30.90 -21.69 42.66
N PRO A 402 -31.43 -21.64 41.42
CA PRO A 402 -32.76 -21.12 41.14
C PRO A 402 -33.85 -21.77 42.01
N GLU A 403 -34.92 -21.03 42.30
CA GLU A 403 -36.05 -21.51 43.12
C GLU A 403 -36.63 -22.84 42.58
N GLN A 404 -36.60 -23.03 41.26
CA GLN A 404 -37.10 -24.22 40.58
C GLN A 404 -36.26 -25.49 40.84
N ILE A 405 -34.96 -25.35 41.12
CA ILE A 405 -34.07 -26.50 41.38
C ILE A 405 -33.68 -26.65 42.85
N LYS A 406 -33.99 -25.65 43.69
CA LYS A 406 -33.67 -25.63 45.11
C LYS A 406 -34.20 -26.86 45.87
N GLU A 407 -35.31 -27.43 45.39
CA GLU A 407 -35.92 -28.62 46.00
C GLU A 407 -35.29 -29.94 45.57
N ILE A 408 -34.65 -30.02 44.40
CA ILE A 408 -34.01 -31.23 43.87
C ILE A 408 -32.52 -31.30 44.20
N VAL A 409 -31.93 -30.18 44.65
CA VAL A 409 -30.49 -30.04 44.86
C VAL A 409 -30.14 -29.74 46.32
N TYR A 410 -28.97 -30.19 46.79
CA TYR A 410 -28.33 -29.76 48.03
C TYR A 410 -27.52 -28.48 47.78
N GLU A 411 -27.90 -27.36 48.42
CA GLU A 411 -27.29 -26.05 48.20
C GLU A 411 -25.76 -26.04 48.39
N GLY A 412 -25.24 -26.69 49.44
CA GLY A 412 -23.81 -26.75 49.68
C GLY A 412 -23.03 -27.49 48.58
N ALA A 413 -23.52 -28.66 48.17
CA ALA A 413 -22.89 -29.46 47.12
C ALA A 413 -23.07 -28.85 45.72
N PHE A 414 -24.13 -28.07 45.51
CA PHE A 414 -24.32 -27.29 44.29
C PHE A 414 -23.26 -26.21 44.14
N ASN A 415 -22.89 -25.53 45.23
CA ASN A 415 -21.89 -24.48 45.18
C ASN A 415 -20.52 -25.06 44.78
N THR A 416 -20.15 -26.21 45.34
CA THR A 416 -18.93 -26.94 44.92
C THR A 416 -18.99 -27.33 43.44
N PHE A 417 -20.14 -27.84 42.97
CA PHE A 417 -20.34 -28.16 41.55
C PHE A 417 -20.16 -26.93 40.65
N VAL A 418 -20.71 -25.78 41.06
CA VAL A 418 -20.56 -24.51 40.35
C VAL A 418 -19.10 -24.04 40.35
N ASP A 419 -18.37 -24.16 41.47
CA ASP A 419 -16.95 -23.83 41.55
C ASP A 419 -16.13 -24.66 40.55
N GLU A 420 -16.37 -25.97 40.48
CA GLU A 420 -15.69 -26.89 39.56
C GLU A 420 -16.04 -26.60 38.09
N ILE A 421 -17.32 -26.37 37.78
CA ILE A 421 -17.74 -25.98 36.42
C ILE A 421 -17.13 -24.65 36.01
N ASN A 422 -17.17 -23.64 36.88
CA ASN A 422 -16.62 -22.31 36.59
C ASN A 422 -15.09 -22.39 36.41
N ALA A 423 -14.40 -23.22 37.19
CA ALA A 423 -12.96 -23.47 37.04
C ALA A 423 -12.63 -24.16 35.71
N ILE A 424 -13.44 -25.14 35.27
CA ILE A 424 -13.27 -25.81 33.97
C ILE A 424 -13.53 -24.83 32.82
N ALA A 425 -14.56 -24.01 32.93
CA ALA A 425 -14.95 -23.04 31.91
C ALA A 425 -13.96 -21.87 31.77
N ALA A 426 -13.20 -21.54 32.82
CA ALA A 426 -12.23 -20.45 32.81
C ALA A 426 -11.09 -20.67 31.79
N TYR A 427 -10.70 -19.59 31.09
CA TYR A 427 -9.56 -19.57 30.18
C TYR A 427 -8.27 -19.20 30.92
N GLN A 428 -7.15 -19.77 30.47
CA GLN A 428 -5.82 -19.43 30.93
C GLN A 428 -5.29 -18.22 30.14
N TRP A 429 -4.46 -17.38 30.78
CA TRP A 429 -3.97 -16.12 30.20
C TRP A 429 -3.23 -16.31 28.85
N TRP A 430 -2.47 -17.39 28.71
CA TRP A 430 -1.71 -17.67 27.48
C TRP A 430 -2.63 -18.01 26.29
N GLU A 431 -3.85 -18.52 26.53
CA GLU A 431 -4.81 -18.82 25.46
C GLU A 431 -5.28 -17.52 24.78
N GLY A 432 -5.53 -16.50 25.59
CA GLY A 432 -5.86 -15.15 25.12
C GLY A 432 -4.68 -14.45 24.46
N ALA A 433 -3.47 -14.63 24.99
CA ALA A 433 -2.24 -14.10 24.36
C ALA A 433 -2.00 -14.74 22.98
N ALA A 434 -2.14 -16.06 22.85
CA ALA A 434 -2.02 -16.78 21.59
C ALA A 434 -3.07 -16.32 20.58
N TYR A 435 -4.33 -16.16 21.01
CA TYR A 435 -5.37 -15.59 20.14
C TYR A 435 -5.04 -14.17 19.68
N SER A 436 -4.52 -13.32 20.57
CA SER A 436 -4.15 -11.93 20.24
C SER A 436 -3.03 -11.89 19.21
N ILE A 437 -1.99 -12.72 19.36
CA ILE A 437 -0.89 -12.85 18.39
C ILE A 437 -1.43 -13.35 17.04
N LEU A 438 -2.23 -14.42 17.04
CA LEU A 438 -2.83 -14.97 15.83
C LEU A 438 -3.77 -13.98 15.15
N SER A 439 -4.48 -13.14 15.90
CA SER A 439 -5.40 -12.15 15.33
C SER A 439 -4.68 -11.10 14.48
N VAL A 440 -3.43 -10.79 14.82
CA VAL A 440 -2.54 -9.90 14.05
C VAL A 440 -1.90 -10.64 12.88
N LEU A 441 -1.39 -11.86 13.09
CA LEU A 441 -0.69 -12.64 12.05
C LEU A 441 -1.63 -13.23 10.99
N GLY A 442 -2.87 -13.54 11.35
CA GLY A 442 -3.84 -14.22 10.50
C GLY A 442 -5.17 -14.46 11.19
N TYR A 443 -6.11 -13.52 11.02
CA TYR A 443 -7.47 -13.58 11.56
C TYR A 443 -8.19 -14.95 11.40
N PRO A 444 -8.16 -15.65 10.24
CA PRO A 444 -8.86 -16.93 10.12
C PRO A 444 -8.27 -18.03 11.00
N LEU A 445 -6.96 -18.01 11.25
CA LEU A 445 -6.33 -18.91 12.20
C LEU A 445 -6.73 -18.56 13.63
N ALA A 446 -6.78 -17.27 13.96
CA ALA A 446 -7.26 -16.81 15.27
C ALA A 446 -8.70 -17.26 15.56
N TRP A 447 -9.60 -17.11 14.59
CA TRP A 447 -10.97 -17.56 14.70
C TRP A 447 -11.07 -19.08 14.87
N SER A 448 -10.35 -19.84 14.04
CA SER A 448 -10.33 -21.30 14.12
C SER A 448 -9.78 -21.80 15.47
N TRP A 449 -8.73 -21.16 15.98
CA TRP A 449 -8.16 -21.40 17.31
C TRP A 449 -9.18 -21.14 18.41
N GLN A 450 -9.85 -19.98 18.39
CA GLN A 450 -10.87 -19.63 19.38
C GLN A 450 -12.01 -20.66 19.39
N GLN A 451 -12.52 -21.03 18.21
CA GLN A 451 -13.58 -22.04 18.09
C GLN A 451 -13.13 -23.42 18.55
N TRP A 452 -11.88 -23.81 18.27
CA TRP A 452 -11.30 -25.06 18.76
C TRP A 452 -11.18 -25.07 20.29
N ARG A 453 -10.68 -23.99 20.91
CA ARG A 453 -10.63 -23.87 22.39
C ARG A 453 -12.01 -23.95 23.01
N ARG A 454 -13.01 -23.24 22.45
CA ARG A 454 -14.41 -23.30 22.92
C ARG A 454 -14.99 -24.71 22.86
N LYS A 455 -14.74 -25.45 21.76
CA LYS A 455 -15.17 -26.85 21.61
C LYS A 455 -14.52 -27.76 22.64
N LEU A 456 -13.22 -27.60 22.86
CA LEU A 456 -12.50 -28.40 23.86
C LEU A 456 -13.04 -28.17 25.27
N LYS A 457 -13.36 -26.91 25.62
CA LYS A 457 -13.98 -26.57 26.91
C LYS A 457 -15.36 -27.19 27.06
N LEU A 458 -16.21 -27.12 26.03
CA LEU A 458 -17.53 -27.78 26.05
C LEU A 458 -17.41 -29.30 26.17
N GLN A 459 -16.48 -29.93 25.45
CA GLN A 459 -16.22 -31.37 25.54
C GLN A 459 -15.82 -31.75 26.96
N ARG A 460 -14.89 -31.00 27.56
CA ARG A 460 -14.46 -31.24 28.94
C ARG A 460 -15.57 -31.03 29.95
N LEU A 461 -16.43 -30.02 29.78
CA LEU A 461 -17.62 -29.83 30.63
C LEU A 461 -18.60 -31.00 30.50
N ARG A 462 -18.80 -31.53 29.28
CA ARG A 462 -19.65 -32.70 29.05
C ARG A 462 -19.07 -33.98 29.65
N GLU A 463 -17.77 -34.21 29.52
CA GLU A 463 -17.06 -35.35 30.11
C GLU A 463 -17.09 -35.27 31.64
N PHE A 464 -16.84 -34.09 32.20
CA PHE A 464 -16.93 -33.84 33.63
C PHE A 464 -18.31 -34.21 34.18
N VAL A 465 -19.39 -33.66 33.60
CA VAL A 465 -20.76 -33.94 34.08
C VAL A 465 -21.19 -35.38 33.82
N ARG A 466 -20.71 -36.03 32.75
CA ARG A 466 -21.12 -37.40 32.40
C ARG A 466 -20.36 -38.50 33.15
N SER A 467 -19.13 -38.24 33.57
CA SER A 467 -18.22 -39.31 34.02
C SER A 467 -17.35 -39.00 35.22
N GLU A 468 -16.97 -37.73 35.45
CA GLU A 468 -16.08 -37.38 36.57
C GLU A 468 -16.87 -36.93 37.81
N TYR A 469 -17.99 -36.24 37.61
CA TYR A 469 -18.83 -35.73 38.68
C TYR A 469 -19.85 -36.76 39.15
N ASP A 470 -19.91 -37.02 40.45
CA ASP A 470 -20.77 -38.03 41.09
C ASP A 470 -22.25 -37.62 41.24
N HIS A 471 -22.64 -36.48 40.65
CA HIS A 471 -23.95 -35.86 40.82
C HIS A 471 -24.35 -35.65 42.29
N ALA A 472 -23.40 -35.51 43.22
CA ALA A 472 -23.68 -35.39 44.67
C ALA A 472 -24.60 -34.22 45.02
N CYS A 473 -24.69 -33.20 44.16
CA CYS A 473 -25.63 -32.10 44.35
C CYS A 473 -27.10 -32.53 44.21
N LEU A 474 -27.43 -33.61 43.49
CA LEU A 474 -28.80 -34.10 43.37
C LEU A 474 -29.26 -34.85 44.62
N ARG A 475 -30.51 -34.64 45.03
CA ARG A 475 -31.13 -35.36 46.16
C ARG A 475 -31.52 -36.79 45.81
N SER A 476 -31.76 -37.07 44.54
CA SER A 476 -32.17 -38.40 44.09
C SER A 476 -31.02 -39.41 44.17
N CYS A 477 -31.31 -40.57 44.79
CA CYS A 477 -30.37 -41.69 44.83
C CYS A 477 -30.18 -42.31 43.45
N ARG A 478 -31.26 -42.39 42.66
CA ARG A 478 -31.22 -43.02 41.33
C ARG A 478 -30.41 -42.20 40.33
N SER A 479 -30.64 -40.89 40.28
CA SER A 479 -29.91 -39.98 39.38
C SER A 479 -28.40 -39.96 39.67
N ARG A 480 -28.01 -40.03 40.95
CA ARG A 480 -26.60 -40.17 41.37
C ARG A 480 -25.98 -41.50 40.96
N ALA A 481 -26.70 -42.61 41.16
CA ALA A 481 -26.17 -43.94 40.85
C ALA A 481 -26.02 -44.19 39.33
N LEU A 482 -26.90 -43.61 38.52
CA LEU A 482 -26.93 -43.80 37.07
C LEU A 482 -26.19 -42.73 36.28
N TYR A 483 -25.74 -41.65 36.93
CA TYR A 483 -25.17 -40.47 36.27
C TYR A 483 -26.13 -39.86 35.20
N GLU A 484 -27.43 -39.83 35.52
CA GLU A 484 -28.50 -39.50 34.55
C GLU A 484 -29.33 -38.24 34.90
N GLY A 485 -28.91 -37.45 35.89
CA GLY A 485 -29.70 -36.29 36.36
C GLY A 485 -29.29 -34.91 35.86
N ILE A 486 -28.11 -34.76 35.24
CA ILE A 486 -27.61 -33.46 34.74
C ILE A 486 -27.02 -33.65 33.34
N LYS A 487 -27.37 -32.77 32.39
CA LYS A 487 -26.77 -32.74 31.06
C LYS A 487 -26.32 -31.34 30.68
N VAL A 488 -25.19 -31.24 29.96
CA VAL A 488 -24.65 -29.97 29.46
C VAL A 488 -24.73 -29.94 27.95
N ALA A 489 -25.34 -28.87 27.43
CA ALA A 489 -25.38 -28.61 26.01
C ALA A 489 -25.14 -27.12 25.72
N ALA A 490 -24.91 -26.83 24.43
CA ALA A 490 -24.59 -25.50 23.97
C ALA A 490 -25.07 -25.31 22.55
N THR A 491 -25.27 -24.06 22.19
CA THR A 491 -25.66 -23.65 20.84
C THR A 491 -24.52 -23.90 19.85
N SER A 492 -24.87 -23.99 18.55
CA SER A 492 -23.91 -24.34 17.48
C SER A 492 -22.76 -23.34 17.29
N ASP A 493 -22.96 -22.08 17.70
CA ASP A 493 -21.98 -20.99 17.72
C ASP A 493 -21.10 -20.95 18.97
N LEU A 494 -21.40 -21.79 19.97
CA LEU A 494 -20.68 -21.88 21.24
C LEU A 494 -20.62 -20.55 21.98
N MET A 495 -21.62 -19.68 21.78
CA MET A 495 -21.76 -18.42 22.52
C MET A 495 -22.64 -18.61 23.75
N LEU A 496 -23.62 -19.51 23.68
CA LEU A 496 -24.54 -19.84 24.78
C LEU A 496 -24.43 -21.32 25.13
N ALA A 497 -24.25 -21.60 26.43
CA ALA A 497 -24.33 -22.94 26.99
C ALA A 497 -25.43 -23.00 28.05
N TYR A 498 -25.91 -24.20 28.35
CA TYR A 498 -26.88 -24.45 29.40
C TYR A 498 -26.71 -25.83 30.02
N VAL A 499 -27.20 -25.95 31.25
CA VAL A 499 -27.27 -27.18 32.05
C VAL A 499 -28.73 -27.54 32.26
N ASP A 500 -29.12 -28.74 31.85
CA ASP A 500 -30.46 -29.29 32.03
C ASP A 500 -30.47 -30.27 33.22
N PHE A 501 -31.46 -30.11 34.10
CA PHE A 501 -31.69 -30.98 35.26
C PHE A 501 -32.88 -31.90 35.00
N PHE A 502 -32.73 -33.18 35.32
CA PHE A 502 -33.74 -34.24 35.14
C PHE A 502 -34.05 -34.94 36.46
N LEU A 503 -35.29 -35.39 36.61
CA LEU A 503 -35.74 -36.19 37.76
C LEU A 503 -35.27 -37.63 37.66
N GLY A 504 -34.86 -38.21 38.78
CA GLY A 504 -34.50 -39.63 38.86
C GLY A 504 -35.72 -40.56 38.96
N GLY A 505 -36.88 -40.03 39.35
CA GLY A 505 -38.14 -40.76 39.48
C GLY A 505 -38.34 -41.44 40.85
N ASP A 506 -37.36 -41.34 41.74
CA ASP A 506 -37.47 -41.67 43.17
C ASP A 506 -38.10 -40.52 43.98
N GLU A 507 -38.15 -39.32 43.42
CA GLU A 507 -38.85 -38.17 43.98
C GLU A 507 -40.38 -38.31 43.80
N LYS A 508 -41.06 -39.01 44.72
CA LYS A 508 -42.53 -39.23 44.67
C LYS A 508 -43.34 -37.95 44.99
N ARG A 509 -43.34 -36.96 44.11
CA ARG A 509 -44.20 -35.77 44.19
C ARG A 509 -45.02 -35.58 42.91
N THR A 510 -46.30 -35.25 43.05
CA THR A 510 -47.23 -35.02 41.92
C THR A 510 -47.02 -33.68 41.22
N ASP A 511 -46.29 -32.76 41.85
CA ASP A 511 -46.08 -31.38 41.37
C ASP A 511 -44.81 -31.24 40.51
N LEU A 512 -44.04 -32.32 40.36
CA LEU A 512 -42.80 -32.41 39.59
C LEU A 512 -42.96 -33.52 38.51
N PRO A 513 -42.55 -33.29 37.26
CA PRO A 513 -41.98 -32.05 36.69
C PRO A 513 -43.01 -30.91 36.58
N PRO A 514 -42.59 -29.64 36.62
CA PRO A 514 -43.51 -28.52 36.49
C PRO A 514 -44.08 -28.46 35.06
N ARG A 515 -45.40 -28.28 34.94
CA ARG A 515 -46.10 -28.05 33.66
C ARG A 515 -45.68 -26.72 33.05
N LEU A 516 -45.86 -26.53 31.74
CA LEU A 516 -45.45 -25.31 31.04
C LEU A 516 -45.94 -24.02 31.74
N HIS A 517 -47.22 -23.96 32.11
CA HIS A 517 -47.80 -22.79 32.78
C HIS A 517 -47.15 -22.47 34.15
N GLN A 518 -46.66 -23.48 34.87
CA GLN A 518 -45.96 -23.30 36.15
C GLN A 518 -44.51 -22.80 35.96
N ARG A 519 -43.98 -22.89 34.73
CA ARG A 519 -42.64 -22.39 34.38
C ARG A 519 -42.66 -20.93 33.94
N PHE A 520 -43.83 -20.33 33.73
CA PHE A 520 -43.92 -18.92 33.35
C PHE A 520 -43.64 -17.99 34.53
N PRO A 521 -42.95 -16.85 34.31
CA PRO A 521 -42.34 -16.44 33.04
C PRO A 521 -41.07 -17.24 32.70
N MET A 522 -40.95 -17.69 31.44
CA MET A 522 -39.80 -18.46 30.94
C MET A 522 -38.88 -17.55 30.12
N LEU A 523 -37.58 -17.68 30.35
CA LEU A 523 -36.53 -16.94 29.65
C LEU A 523 -35.91 -17.79 28.55
N LEU A 524 -35.92 -17.28 27.32
CA LEU A 524 -35.30 -17.91 26.16
C LEU A 524 -34.21 -16.99 25.58
N PRO A 525 -32.97 -17.06 26.09
CA PRO A 525 -31.87 -16.25 25.59
C PRO A 525 -31.52 -16.61 24.14
N PHE A 526 -31.13 -15.59 23.37
CA PHE A 526 -30.54 -15.79 22.05
C PHE A 526 -29.11 -16.28 22.19
N GLY A 527 -28.74 -17.22 21.32
CA GLY A 527 -27.35 -17.46 20.94
C GLY A 527 -26.86 -16.34 20.03
N GLY A 528 -25.56 -16.23 19.89
CA GLY A 528 -24.89 -15.20 19.10
C GLY A 528 -24.78 -13.87 19.82
N ASP A 529 -23.92 -13.00 19.30
CA ASP A 529 -23.71 -11.63 19.78
C ASP A 529 -24.16 -10.58 18.74
N GLY A 530 -24.78 -11.01 17.64
CA GLY A 530 -25.19 -10.15 16.53
C GLY A 530 -24.03 -9.71 15.63
N SER A 531 -22.86 -10.36 15.76
CA SER A 531 -21.74 -10.17 14.84
C SER A 531 -22.01 -10.86 13.50
N TYR A 532 -21.22 -10.52 12.48
CA TYR A 532 -21.32 -11.16 11.16
C TYR A 532 -21.03 -12.68 11.23
N MET A 533 -20.18 -13.14 12.15
CA MET A 533 -19.85 -14.56 12.35
C MET A 533 -20.87 -15.33 13.21
N ALA A 534 -21.53 -14.63 14.15
CA ALA A 534 -22.47 -15.22 15.08
C ALA A 534 -23.73 -14.33 15.19
N PRO A 535 -24.63 -14.39 14.18
CA PRO A 535 -25.89 -13.67 14.23
C PRO A 535 -26.75 -14.16 15.40
N PHE A 536 -27.66 -13.31 15.87
CA PHE A 536 -28.60 -13.72 16.90
C PHE A 536 -29.48 -14.87 16.40
N SER A 537 -29.65 -15.89 17.24
CA SER A 537 -30.54 -17.01 16.93
C SER A 537 -31.14 -17.60 18.20
N LEU A 538 -32.42 -17.96 18.12
CA LEU A 538 -33.11 -18.75 19.11
C LEU A 538 -32.90 -20.24 18.78
N HIS A 539 -32.28 -20.97 19.70
CA HIS A 539 -32.08 -22.41 19.59
C HIS A 539 -33.27 -23.16 20.20
N SER A 540 -33.97 -23.94 19.39
CA SER A 540 -35.06 -24.81 19.85
C SER A 540 -34.60 -26.28 19.80
N ASP A 541 -34.33 -26.83 20.97
CA ASP A 541 -34.04 -28.26 21.16
C ASP A 541 -35.34 -29.07 21.27
N ASN A 542 -35.22 -30.39 21.15
CA ASN A 542 -36.34 -31.32 21.37
C ASN A 542 -37.01 -31.12 22.75
N ILE A 543 -36.24 -30.77 23.79
CA ILE A 543 -36.79 -30.47 25.13
C ILE A 543 -37.68 -29.23 25.08
N LEU A 544 -37.19 -28.13 24.47
CA LEU A 544 -37.96 -26.89 24.38
C LEU A 544 -39.20 -27.08 23.50
N THR A 545 -39.07 -27.77 22.36
CA THR A 545 -40.21 -28.08 21.49
C THR A 545 -41.24 -28.96 22.21
N SER A 546 -40.80 -29.99 22.95
CA SER A 546 -41.69 -30.85 23.74
C SER A 546 -42.40 -30.07 24.85
N LEU A 547 -41.69 -29.18 25.57
CA LEU A 547 -42.32 -28.30 26.56
C LEU A 547 -43.36 -27.37 25.93
N MET A 548 -43.03 -26.73 24.80
CA MET A 548 -43.95 -25.83 24.09
C MET A 548 -45.14 -26.58 23.48
N SER A 549 -44.98 -27.85 23.14
CA SER A 549 -46.05 -28.72 22.61
C SER A 549 -47.23 -28.92 23.56
N GLN A 550 -47.04 -28.63 24.86
CA GLN A 550 -48.12 -28.65 25.85
C GLN A 550 -49.20 -27.58 25.57
N SER A 551 -48.87 -26.52 24.82
CA SER A 551 -49.79 -25.43 24.49
C SER A 551 -49.84 -25.11 22.99
N VAL A 552 -48.71 -25.14 22.28
CA VAL A 552 -48.61 -24.77 20.85
C VAL A 552 -48.17 -25.97 20.02
N PRO A 553 -48.84 -26.31 18.90
CA PRO A 553 -48.42 -27.41 18.04
C PRO A 553 -46.94 -27.30 17.62
N PRO A 554 -46.15 -28.40 17.65
CA PRO A 554 -44.73 -28.38 17.30
C PRO A 554 -44.45 -27.75 15.93
N THR A 555 -45.30 -27.99 14.92
CA THR A 555 -45.16 -27.41 13.58
C THR A 555 -45.25 -25.88 13.60
N LYS A 556 -46.20 -25.31 14.35
CA LYS A 556 -46.33 -23.86 14.52
C LYS A 556 -45.16 -23.28 15.33
N TRP A 557 -44.70 -23.99 16.36
CA TRP A 557 -43.52 -23.57 17.13
C TRP A 557 -42.26 -23.53 16.28
N TYR A 558 -41.96 -24.59 15.53
CA TYR A 558 -40.82 -24.62 14.61
C TYR A 558 -40.90 -23.51 13.57
N ARG A 559 -42.09 -23.27 13.02
CA ARG A 559 -42.33 -22.19 12.06
C ARG A 559 -42.04 -20.81 12.65
N LEU A 560 -42.49 -20.57 13.88
CA LEU A 560 -42.23 -19.33 14.61
C LEU A 560 -40.73 -19.12 14.86
N VAL A 561 -40.04 -20.16 15.35
CA VAL A 561 -38.59 -20.11 15.60
C VAL A 561 -37.82 -19.85 14.30
N ALA A 562 -38.19 -20.50 13.19
CA ALA A 562 -37.58 -20.27 11.88
C ALA A 562 -37.82 -18.84 11.38
N GLY A 563 -39.04 -18.31 11.52
CA GLY A 563 -39.38 -16.93 11.15
C GLY A 563 -38.63 -15.90 11.98
N LEU A 564 -38.55 -16.13 13.30
CA LEU A 564 -37.80 -15.27 14.20
C LEU A 564 -36.30 -15.27 13.87
N ASN A 565 -35.71 -16.45 13.66
CA ASN A 565 -34.30 -16.58 13.28
C ASN A 565 -34.00 -15.90 11.94
N ALA A 566 -34.95 -15.89 10.99
CA ALA A 566 -34.83 -15.17 9.74
C ALA A 566 -34.78 -13.64 9.95
N GLN A 567 -35.49 -13.10 10.93
CA GLN A 567 -35.43 -11.67 11.30
C GLN A 567 -34.19 -11.35 12.15
N LEU A 568 -33.88 -12.17 13.16
CA LEU A 568 -32.71 -12.01 14.04
C LEU A 568 -31.38 -12.04 13.27
N ARG A 569 -31.32 -12.80 12.17
CA ARG A 569 -30.20 -12.77 11.22
C ARG A 569 -29.83 -11.36 10.76
N LEU A 570 -30.82 -10.49 10.56
CA LEU A 570 -30.64 -9.14 10.02
C LEU A 570 -30.21 -8.11 11.09
N VAL A 571 -30.26 -8.50 12.36
CA VAL A 571 -29.88 -7.67 13.51
C VAL A 571 -28.36 -7.51 13.55
N ARG A 572 -27.89 -6.27 13.72
CA ARG A 572 -26.45 -5.95 13.73
C ARG A 572 -26.04 -5.39 15.07
N ARG A 573 -25.00 -6.00 15.68
CA ARG A 573 -24.41 -5.56 16.95
C ARG A 573 -24.08 -4.05 17.02
N SER A 574 -23.65 -3.45 15.92
CA SER A 574 -23.25 -2.03 15.88
C SER A 574 -24.42 -1.06 15.67
N ARG A 575 -25.63 -1.55 15.37
CA ARG A 575 -26.84 -0.75 15.08
C ARG A 575 -28.09 -1.38 15.68
N LEU A 576 -28.00 -1.88 16.91
CA LEU A 576 -29.08 -2.58 17.59
C LEU A 576 -30.35 -1.73 17.66
N ARG A 577 -30.23 -0.42 17.90
CA ARG A 577 -31.36 0.51 17.99
C ARG A 577 -32.26 0.47 16.75
N VAL A 578 -31.66 0.43 15.57
CA VAL A 578 -32.38 0.45 14.30
C VAL A 578 -32.80 -0.96 13.88
N THR A 579 -31.94 -1.96 14.12
CA THR A 579 -32.16 -3.30 13.57
C THR A 579 -33.06 -4.20 14.44
N PHE A 580 -33.27 -3.90 15.73
CA PHE A 580 -34.26 -4.61 16.55
C PHE A 580 -35.70 -4.13 16.29
N GLN A 581 -35.90 -2.91 15.80
CA GLN A 581 -37.24 -2.38 15.55
C GLN A 581 -38.06 -3.23 14.54
N PRO A 582 -37.49 -3.74 13.43
CA PRO A 582 -38.17 -4.72 12.58
C PRO A 582 -38.55 -6.02 13.29
N VAL A 583 -37.72 -6.49 14.23
CA VAL A 583 -37.99 -7.72 15.00
C VAL A 583 -39.17 -7.52 15.94
N LEU A 584 -39.21 -6.39 16.66
CA LEU A 584 -40.35 -6.02 17.52
C LEU A 584 -41.66 -5.95 16.73
N ARG A 585 -41.65 -5.24 15.59
CA ARG A 585 -42.83 -5.17 14.72
C ARG A 585 -43.26 -6.55 14.22
N TRP A 586 -42.30 -7.43 13.90
CA TRP A 586 -42.61 -8.80 13.47
C TRP A 586 -43.21 -9.64 14.60
N LEU A 587 -42.71 -9.50 15.84
CA LEU A 587 -43.30 -10.16 17.01
C LEU A 587 -44.75 -9.73 17.24
N GLU A 588 -45.04 -8.43 17.15
CA GLU A 588 -46.39 -7.88 17.31
C GLU A 588 -47.35 -8.27 16.18
N THR A 589 -46.87 -8.33 14.92
CA THR A 589 -47.73 -8.54 13.75
C THR A 589 -47.90 -10.00 13.36
N HIS A 590 -46.89 -10.86 13.58
CA HIS A 590 -46.89 -12.25 13.11
C HIS A 590 -46.87 -13.26 14.25
N ALA A 591 -46.05 -13.06 15.30
CA ALA A 591 -45.86 -14.03 16.37
C ALA A 591 -46.99 -14.00 17.41
N ASN A 592 -47.16 -12.86 18.10
CA ASN A 592 -48.11 -12.70 19.19
C ASN A 592 -49.57 -12.96 18.78
N PRO A 593 -50.07 -12.52 17.61
CA PRO A 593 -51.44 -12.84 17.19
C PRO A 593 -51.71 -14.34 17.07
N ALA A 594 -50.71 -15.13 16.66
CA ALA A 594 -50.84 -16.59 16.56
C ALA A 594 -50.68 -17.30 17.93
N LEU A 595 -49.87 -16.74 18.82
CA LEU A 595 -49.60 -17.30 20.16
C LEU A 595 -50.69 -16.98 21.18
N VAL A 596 -51.34 -15.82 21.07
CA VAL A 596 -52.46 -15.42 21.95
C VAL A 596 -53.61 -16.43 21.86
N GLY A 597 -53.87 -17.00 20.68
CA GLY A 597 -54.86 -18.08 20.51
C GLY A 597 -54.53 -19.38 21.27
N HIS A 598 -53.32 -19.51 21.80
CA HIS A 598 -52.87 -20.64 22.63
C HIS A 598 -52.54 -20.20 24.08
N GLY A 599 -52.94 -18.99 24.49
CA GLY A 599 -52.76 -18.47 25.85
C GLY A 599 -51.34 -18.02 26.22
N ILE A 600 -50.47 -17.80 25.22
CA ILE A 600 -49.06 -17.41 25.43
C ILE A 600 -48.79 -16.04 24.81
N HIS A 601 -48.01 -15.21 25.51
CA HIS A 601 -47.47 -13.96 24.98
C HIS A 601 -45.93 -13.98 25.02
N VAL A 602 -45.31 -13.32 24.05
CA VAL A 602 -43.86 -13.28 23.90
C VAL A 602 -43.38 -11.85 23.66
N ASP A 603 -42.47 -11.40 24.53
CA ASP A 603 -41.82 -10.10 24.41
C ASP A 603 -40.31 -10.23 24.24
N LEU A 604 -39.72 -9.30 23.50
CA LEU A 604 -38.26 -9.16 23.44
C LEU A 604 -37.78 -8.53 24.76
N ALA A 605 -36.74 -9.10 25.37
CA ALA A 605 -36.15 -8.57 26.60
C ALA A 605 -34.62 -8.65 26.55
N TRP A 606 -33.98 -7.83 27.37
CA TRP A 606 -32.57 -7.98 27.69
C TRP A 606 -32.42 -8.46 29.13
N PHE A 607 -31.35 -9.20 29.40
CA PHE A 607 -31.07 -9.85 30.68
C PHE A 607 -29.73 -9.36 31.25
N GLN A 608 -29.62 -9.46 32.58
CA GLN A 608 -28.62 -8.83 33.45
C GLN A 608 -27.27 -8.55 32.79
N ALA A 609 -26.83 -7.29 32.86
CA ALA A 609 -25.51 -6.88 32.39
C ALA A 609 -24.43 -7.57 33.21
N THR A 610 -23.51 -8.29 32.57
CA THR A 610 -22.35 -8.83 33.27
C THR A 610 -21.37 -7.72 33.66
N ALA A 611 -20.38 -8.02 34.52
CA ALA A 611 -19.38 -7.06 35.00
C ALA A 611 -18.60 -6.35 33.88
N CYS A 612 -18.56 -6.93 32.67
CA CYS A 612 -17.92 -6.35 31.48
C CYS A 612 -18.87 -5.48 30.63
N GLY A 613 -20.13 -5.33 31.03
CA GLY A 613 -21.16 -4.58 30.31
C GLY A 613 -21.74 -5.31 29.09
N TYR A 614 -21.73 -6.65 29.10
CA TYR A 614 -22.41 -7.45 28.08
C TYR A 614 -23.89 -7.62 28.43
N PHE A 615 -24.78 -7.30 27.48
CA PHE A 615 -26.22 -7.49 27.61
C PHE A 615 -26.63 -8.76 26.85
N GLN A 616 -27.30 -9.69 27.53
CA GLN A 616 -27.82 -10.89 26.89
C GLN A 616 -29.26 -10.66 26.45
N TYR A 617 -29.54 -10.74 25.16
CA TYR A 617 -30.89 -10.55 24.60
C TYR A 617 -31.62 -11.88 24.47
N GLY A 618 -32.95 -11.86 24.52
CA GLY A 618 -33.78 -13.02 24.22
C GLY A 618 -35.27 -12.74 24.36
N LEU A 619 -36.06 -13.80 24.46
CA LEU A 619 -37.51 -13.72 24.61
C LEU A 619 -37.94 -14.00 26.06
N LEU A 620 -38.90 -13.21 26.52
CA LEU A 620 -39.66 -13.46 27.73
C LEU A 620 -41.02 -14.04 27.33
N VAL A 621 -41.27 -15.27 27.74
CA VAL A 621 -42.52 -15.99 27.46
C VAL A 621 -43.35 -16.06 28.73
N TYR A 622 -44.61 -15.63 28.68
CA TYR A 622 -45.51 -15.69 29.83
C TYR A 622 -46.94 -16.03 29.42
N ALA A 623 -47.71 -16.58 30.37
CA ALA A 623 -49.12 -16.87 30.17
C ALA A 623 -49.95 -15.58 30.23
N ILE A 624 -50.98 -15.53 29.39
CA ILE A 624 -52.00 -14.49 29.44
C ILE A 624 -52.96 -14.84 30.58
N GLU A 625 -52.99 -14.06 31.65
CA GLU A 625 -53.99 -14.22 32.71
C GLU A 625 -55.37 -13.78 32.18
N GLU A 626 -56.39 -14.64 32.28
CA GLU A 626 -57.77 -14.31 31.92
C GLU A 626 -58.35 -13.25 32.89
N GLU A 627 -58.60 -12.05 32.34
CA GLU A 627 -59.48 -10.95 32.76
C GLU A 627 -59.20 -10.14 34.05
N ASN A 628 -58.73 -8.88 33.86
CA ASN A 628 -59.54 -7.66 34.07
C ASN A 628 -58.79 -6.36 33.68
N ASN A 629 -59.29 -5.68 32.66
CA ASN A 629 -59.02 -4.30 32.20
C ASN A 629 -57.57 -3.85 31.89
N PRO A 630 -57.32 -3.20 30.73
CA PRO A 630 -56.02 -2.61 30.43
C PRO A 630 -55.84 -1.35 31.28
N VAL A 631 -55.05 -1.43 32.36
CA VAL A 631 -54.53 -0.22 32.98
C VAL A 631 -53.55 0.39 32.00
N SER A 632 -54.02 1.42 31.32
CA SER A 632 -53.22 2.33 30.50
C SER A 632 -52.05 2.85 31.33
N LEU A 633 -50.82 2.38 31.07
CA LEU A 633 -49.63 3.01 31.62
C LEU A 633 -49.31 4.21 30.72
N GLY A 634 -49.63 5.40 31.24
CA GLY A 634 -49.83 6.62 30.49
C GLY A 634 -48.62 7.11 29.67
N TYR A 635 -48.96 7.57 28.46
CA TYR A 635 -48.35 8.73 27.83
C TYR A 635 -48.12 9.84 28.88
N ILE A 636 -46.87 10.28 29.05
CA ILE A 636 -46.59 11.66 29.47
C ILE A 636 -45.79 12.30 28.36
N GLY A 637 -46.52 12.96 27.45
CA GLY A 637 -45.96 13.92 26.52
C GLY A 637 -45.97 15.32 27.12
N GLY A 638 -44.80 15.95 27.15
CA GLY A 638 -44.59 17.36 26.81
C GLY A 638 -44.99 18.45 27.81
N ALA A 639 -43.99 19.09 28.42
CA ALA A 639 -43.90 20.55 28.55
C ALA A 639 -42.46 20.99 28.87
N LEU A 640 -41.84 21.79 27.98
CA LEU A 640 -40.72 22.71 28.27
C LEU A 640 -41.27 24.01 28.90
N PRO A 641 -40.46 24.99 29.36
CA PRO A 641 -39.02 25.04 29.66
C PRO A 641 -38.73 25.63 31.09
N THR A 642 -37.45 25.71 31.52
CA THR A 642 -36.77 26.96 32.00
C THR A 642 -35.47 26.65 32.79
N GLU A 643 -34.37 27.17 32.25
CA GLU A 643 -33.12 27.69 32.84
C GLU A 643 -32.35 27.08 34.04
N GLN A 644 -31.02 27.14 33.84
CA GLN A 644 -29.93 27.45 34.77
C GLN A 644 -29.18 26.32 35.52
N GLN A 645 -27.92 26.17 35.09
CA GLN A 645 -26.67 26.13 35.89
C GLN A 645 -26.67 25.19 37.11
N SER A 646 -25.80 24.17 37.23
CA SER A 646 -24.35 24.34 37.33
C SER A 646 -23.66 23.00 37.68
N ARG A 647 -22.43 22.88 37.19
CA ARG A 647 -21.21 22.21 37.68
C ARG A 647 -21.21 21.21 38.85
N GLU A 648 -20.43 20.14 38.59
CA GLU A 648 -19.37 19.53 39.41
C GLU A 648 -19.72 18.55 40.57
N ASN A 649 -19.47 17.26 40.25
CA ASN A 649 -18.70 16.23 40.98
C ASN A 649 -19.16 15.64 42.35
N PRO A 650 -18.82 14.35 42.61
CA PRO A 650 -19.30 13.47 43.72
C PRO A 650 -18.38 13.63 44.98
N PRO A 651 -18.46 12.90 46.12
CA PRO A 651 -18.91 11.50 46.33
C PRO A 651 -19.50 11.13 47.74
N SER A 652 -19.63 9.82 47.95
CA SER A 652 -19.49 9.07 49.22
C SER A 652 -20.75 8.69 50.04
N SER A 653 -20.85 7.36 50.18
CA SER A 653 -21.47 6.53 51.21
C SER A 653 -21.76 7.17 52.56
N HIS A 654 -22.94 6.89 53.14
CA HIS A 654 -23.04 6.38 54.52
C HIS A 654 -24.43 5.74 54.79
N LEU A 655 -24.38 4.54 55.37
CA LEU A 655 -25.46 3.81 56.04
C LEU A 655 -26.20 4.68 57.08
N ARG A 656 -27.54 4.56 57.15
CA ARG A 656 -28.26 4.63 58.43
C ARG A 656 -29.58 3.86 58.39
N GLU A 657 -29.76 3.05 59.42
CA GLU A 657 -30.88 2.15 59.72
C GLU A 657 -32.22 2.86 59.96
N GLU A 658 -33.27 2.13 59.55
CA GLU A 658 -34.58 1.86 60.19
C GLU A 658 -35.38 3.00 60.84
N THR A 659 -36.62 3.21 60.36
CA THR A 659 -37.82 2.95 61.19
C THR A 659 -39.12 2.82 60.38
N HIS A 660 -39.73 1.64 60.52
CA HIS A 660 -41.13 1.23 60.32
C HIS A 660 -42.21 2.23 59.84
N LEU A 661 -42.98 1.80 58.83
CA LEU A 661 -44.44 1.72 58.92
C LEU A 661 -45.00 0.68 57.94
N ASN A 662 -45.68 -0.30 58.54
CA ASN A 662 -46.29 -1.46 57.89
C ASN A 662 -47.46 -1.07 56.97
N GLN A 663 -47.81 -2.02 56.10
CA GLN A 663 -49.18 -2.35 55.68
C GLN A 663 -49.61 -1.93 54.25
N ALA A 664 -48.96 -2.53 53.25
CA ALA A 664 -49.56 -3.03 51.99
C ALA A 664 -48.42 -3.46 51.02
N HIS A 665 -47.70 -4.55 51.32
CA HIS A 665 -46.51 -4.94 50.56
C HIS A 665 -46.40 -6.44 50.28
N GLY A 666 -47.53 -7.10 50.00
CA GLY A 666 -47.53 -8.53 49.63
C GLY A 666 -47.32 -8.80 48.13
N SER A 667 -47.84 -7.93 47.25
CA SER A 667 -47.87 -8.18 45.80
C SER A 667 -46.83 -7.41 44.99
N ASN A 668 -46.45 -6.20 45.43
CA ASN A 668 -45.49 -5.37 44.71
C ASN A 668 -44.03 -5.75 44.98
N GLU A 669 -43.69 -6.32 46.15
CA GLU A 669 -42.33 -6.80 46.41
C GLU A 669 -41.99 -8.04 45.58
N SER A 670 -42.93 -8.96 45.35
CA SER A 670 -42.67 -10.13 44.50
C SER A 670 -42.50 -9.73 43.03
N LEU A 671 -43.25 -8.73 42.55
CA LEU A 671 -43.09 -8.13 41.22
C LEU A 671 -41.78 -7.32 41.09
N LEU A 672 -41.40 -6.51 42.09
CA LEU A 672 -40.13 -5.78 42.12
C LEU A 672 -38.91 -6.71 42.28
N ARG A 673 -39.05 -7.82 43.02
CA ARG A 673 -38.01 -8.85 43.20
C ARG A 673 -37.90 -9.75 41.97
N ARG A 674 -39.03 -10.06 41.28
CA ARG A 674 -39.02 -10.65 39.92
C ARG A 674 -38.33 -9.70 38.94
N ARG A 675 -38.65 -8.40 38.94
CA ARG A 675 -38.03 -7.38 38.08
C ARG A 675 -36.53 -7.15 38.35
N ARG A 676 -36.00 -7.66 39.46
CA ARG A 676 -34.55 -7.65 39.79
C ARG A 676 -33.81 -8.86 39.22
N ILE A 677 -34.52 -9.95 38.92
CA ILE A 677 -33.97 -11.21 38.36
C ILE A 677 -34.18 -11.24 36.83
N PHE A 678 -35.32 -10.70 36.36
CA PHE A 678 -35.66 -10.55 34.95
C PHE A 678 -35.27 -9.14 34.49
N GLY A 679 -34.42 -9.03 33.46
CA GLY A 679 -34.09 -7.72 32.89
C GLY A 679 -35.29 -7.05 32.21
N SER A 680 -35.13 -5.81 31.74
CA SER A 680 -36.27 -5.02 31.24
C SER A 680 -36.78 -5.54 29.90
N ILE A 681 -38.10 -5.54 29.74
CA ILE A 681 -38.77 -5.73 28.45
C ILE A 681 -38.34 -4.59 27.52
N LEU A 682 -38.01 -4.93 26.28
CA LEU A 682 -37.63 -4.00 25.23
C LEU A 682 -38.86 -3.58 24.42
N ASP A 683 -39.44 -2.45 24.78
CA ASP A 683 -40.42 -1.73 23.98
C ASP A 683 -39.75 -0.75 23.00
N ALA A 684 -40.47 -0.30 21.97
CA ALA A 684 -39.99 0.61 20.92
C ALA A 684 -39.30 1.87 21.45
N ASN A 685 -39.76 2.40 22.60
CA ASN A 685 -39.13 3.54 23.27
C ASN A 685 -37.83 3.17 23.99
N SER A 686 -37.79 2.02 24.67
CA SER A 686 -36.62 1.54 25.42
C SER A 686 -35.49 1.03 24.52
N VAL A 687 -35.79 0.58 23.30
CA VAL A 687 -34.77 0.21 22.30
C VAL A 687 -33.89 1.40 21.93
N GLN A 688 -34.43 2.63 21.99
CA GLN A 688 -33.68 3.84 21.69
C GLN A 688 -32.65 4.20 22.78
N GLU A 689 -32.83 3.68 23.99
CA GLU A 689 -31.96 3.91 25.16
C GLU A 689 -30.78 2.93 25.24
N ILE A 690 -30.73 1.88 24.40
CA ILE A 690 -29.64 0.89 24.40
C ILE A 690 -28.28 1.57 24.12
N GLU A 691 -27.32 1.43 25.02
CA GLU A 691 -25.95 1.94 24.82
C GLU A 691 -25.22 1.17 23.71
N GLU A 692 -24.92 1.85 22.60
CA GLU A 692 -24.14 1.29 21.50
C GLU A 692 -22.65 1.67 21.65
N LYS A 693 -21.80 0.69 21.98
CA LYS A 693 -20.33 0.90 21.90
C LYS A 693 -19.93 0.99 20.42
N ARG A 694 -19.45 2.17 20.00
CA ARG A 694 -18.89 2.39 18.66
C ARG A 694 -17.52 1.72 18.55
N GLU A 695 -17.49 0.53 17.95
CA GLU A 695 -16.23 -0.19 17.69
C GLU A 695 -15.45 0.42 16.51
N ILE A 696 -14.12 0.27 16.52
CA ILE A 696 -13.19 0.73 15.47
C ILE A 696 -13.58 0.17 14.08
N PHE A 697 -14.26 -0.99 14.06
CA PHE A 697 -14.74 -1.66 12.86
C PHE A 697 -16.14 -1.25 12.41
N TYR A 698 -16.68 -0.12 12.90
CA TYR A 698 -18.02 0.36 12.52
C TYR A 698 -18.18 0.52 11.00
N LEU A 699 -17.14 0.98 10.28
CA LEU A 699 -17.15 1.07 8.81
C LEU A 699 -17.28 -0.31 8.13
N LEU A 700 -16.64 -1.35 8.67
CA LEU A 700 -16.75 -2.70 8.15
C LEU A 700 -18.15 -3.28 8.36
N SER A 701 -18.88 -2.87 9.41
CA SER A 701 -20.26 -3.31 9.67
C SER A 701 -21.28 -2.84 8.61
N PHE A 702 -20.91 -1.83 7.79
CA PHE A 702 -21.71 -1.44 6.61
C PHE A 702 -21.47 -2.36 5.42
N ILE A 703 -20.28 -2.94 5.30
CA ILE A 703 -19.88 -3.80 4.17
C ILE A 703 -20.22 -5.26 4.45
N LEU A 704 -19.98 -5.71 5.69
CA LEU A 704 -20.13 -7.07 6.14
C LEU A 704 -21.36 -7.20 7.03
N HIS A 705 -22.46 -7.66 6.44
CA HIS A 705 -23.69 -7.92 7.17
C HIS A 705 -24.48 -9.03 6.51
N ASN A 706 -25.27 -9.74 7.30
CA ASN A 706 -26.21 -10.72 6.78
C ASN A 706 -27.37 -10.03 6.03
N THR A 707 -27.87 -10.68 4.98
CA THR A 707 -28.93 -10.15 4.10
C THR A 707 -30.07 -11.16 3.92
N LYS A 708 -31.14 -10.73 3.25
CA LYS A 708 -32.28 -11.58 2.84
C LYS A 708 -31.92 -12.40 1.59
N PRO A 709 -32.54 -13.58 1.39
CA PRO A 709 -32.36 -14.39 0.18
C PRO A 709 -32.97 -13.70 -1.07
N VAL A 710 -32.34 -13.91 -2.24
CA VAL A 710 -32.70 -13.30 -3.54
C VAL A 710 -33.20 -14.35 -4.56
N GLY A 711 -33.17 -15.64 -4.20
CA GLY A 711 -33.94 -16.66 -4.89
C GLY A 711 -33.39 -17.19 -6.22
N HIS A 712 -32.12 -16.93 -6.54
CA HIS A 712 -31.42 -17.42 -7.74
C HIS A 712 -30.22 -18.28 -7.34
N GLN A 713 -30.45 -19.47 -6.78
CA GLN A 713 -29.40 -20.27 -6.13
C GLN A 713 -28.28 -20.71 -7.09
N ASP A 714 -28.62 -21.16 -8.31
CA ASP A 714 -27.64 -21.72 -9.26
C ASP A 714 -26.80 -20.63 -9.94
N LEU A 715 -27.44 -19.54 -10.38
CA LEU A 715 -26.75 -18.38 -10.96
C LEU A 715 -25.78 -17.75 -9.95
N VAL A 716 -26.23 -17.58 -8.71
CA VAL A 716 -25.40 -17.00 -7.64
C VAL A 716 -24.25 -17.94 -7.26
N GLY A 717 -24.47 -19.26 -7.28
CA GLY A 717 -23.40 -20.24 -7.06
C GLY A 717 -22.28 -20.19 -8.10
N LEU A 718 -22.63 -20.09 -9.39
CA LEU A 718 -21.67 -19.95 -10.49
C LEU A 718 -20.89 -18.62 -10.40
N VAL A 719 -21.59 -17.52 -10.08
CA VAL A 719 -20.95 -16.21 -9.84
C VAL A 719 -19.95 -16.29 -8.69
N ILE A 720 -20.24 -17.06 -7.64
CA ILE A 720 -19.29 -17.27 -6.54
C ILE A 720 -18.06 -18.05 -6.95
N SER A 721 -18.20 -19.09 -7.76
CA SER A 721 -17.04 -19.82 -8.27
C SER A 721 -16.14 -18.90 -9.12
N MET A 722 -16.73 -18.01 -9.93
CA MET A 722 -15.97 -16.99 -10.66
C MET A 722 -15.27 -16.00 -9.72
N LEU A 723 -15.97 -15.50 -8.70
CA LEU A 723 -15.40 -14.55 -7.72
C LEU A 723 -14.25 -15.19 -6.92
N LEU A 724 -14.38 -16.46 -6.53
CA LEU A 724 -13.34 -17.20 -5.83
C LEU A 724 -12.07 -17.36 -6.68
N LEU A 725 -12.22 -17.69 -7.95
CA LEU A 725 -11.10 -17.78 -8.89
C LEU A 725 -10.51 -16.41 -9.19
N GLY A 726 -11.34 -15.37 -9.30
CA GLY A 726 -10.91 -13.98 -9.46
C GLY A 726 -10.04 -13.51 -8.30
N ASP A 727 -10.41 -13.86 -7.06
CA ASP A 727 -9.61 -13.58 -5.87
C ASP A 727 -8.23 -14.24 -5.92
N PHE A 728 -8.19 -15.50 -6.34
CA PHE A 728 -6.94 -16.23 -6.51
C PHE A 728 -6.05 -15.60 -7.58
N SER A 729 -6.62 -15.22 -8.72
CA SER A 729 -5.89 -14.52 -9.78
C SER A 729 -5.37 -13.17 -9.31
N LEU A 730 -6.17 -12.40 -8.57
CA LEU A 730 -5.72 -11.12 -7.98
C LEU A 730 -4.55 -11.32 -7.02
N VAL A 731 -4.63 -12.31 -6.14
CA VAL A 731 -3.53 -12.65 -5.23
C VAL A 731 -2.26 -12.98 -6.03
N LEU A 732 -2.35 -13.82 -7.06
CA LEU A 732 -1.22 -14.19 -7.90
C LEU A 732 -0.60 -12.98 -8.62
N LEU A 733 -1.43 -12.10 -9.18
CA LEU A 733 -0.98 -10.89 -9.87
C LEU A 733 -0.33 -9.91 -8.88
N THR A 734 -0.88 -9.76 -7.67
CA THR A 734 -0.25 -8.93 -6.63
C THR A 734 1.09 -9.48 -6.15
N LEU A 735 1.23 -10.81 -6.05
CA LEU A 735 2.51 -11.45 -5.72
C LEU A 735 3.54 -11.23 -6.83
N LEU A 736 3.13 -11.33 -8.10
CA LEU A 736 3.99 -11.04 -9.25
C LEU A 736 4.44 -9.57 -9.26
N GLN A 737 3.52 -8.65 -8.94
CA GLN A 737 3.83 -7.23 -8.83
C GLN A 737 4.83 -6.96 -7.69
N LEU A 738 4.62 -7.55 -6.51
CA LEU A 738 5.54 -7.41 -5.37
C LEU A 738 6.93 -8.02 -5.68
N TYR A 739 6.97 -9.14 -6.40
CA TYR A 739 8.21 -9.74 -6.87
C TYR A 739 9.01 -8.81 -7.78
N SER A 740 8.33 -8.00 -8.60
CA SER A 740 8.98 -7.00 -9.46
C SER A 740 9.61 -5.83 -8.68
N PHE A 741 9.16 -5.55 -7.45
CA PHE A 741 9.70 -4.48 -6.62
C PHE A 741 10.93 -4.90 -5.82
N SER A 742 10.85 -6.03 -5.08
CA SER A 742 11.99 -6.60 -4.33
C SER A 742 11.65 -7.97 -3.74
N LEU A 743 12.61 -8.90 -3.74
CA LEU A 743 12.50 -10.16 -3.01
C LEU A 743 12.34 -9.96 -1.49
N LEU A 744 12.98 -8.92 -0.92
CA LEU A 744 12.85 -8.61 0.50
C LEU A 744 11.41 -8.17 0.83
N ASP A 745 10.78 -7.38 -0.04
CA ASP A 745 9.40 -6.93 0.12
C ASP A 745 8.40 -8.07 -0.09
N VAL A 746 8.68 -9.00 -1.01
CA VAL A 746 7.95 -10.27 -1.10
C VAL A 746 8.03 -10.98 0.24
N PHE A 747 9.22 -11.19 0.82
CA PHE A 747 9.36 -11.87 2.11
C PHE A 747 8.74 -11.09 3.27
N LEU A 748 8.80 -9.76 3.28
CA LEU A 748 8.23 -8.94 4.37
C LEU A 748 6.69 -8.98 4.34
N VAL A 749 6.09 -8.95 3.15
CA VAL A 749 4.66 -9.23 2.93
C VAL A 749 4.35 -10.72 3.23
N LEU A 750 5.27 -11.64 2.91
CA LEU A 750 5.11 -13.08 3.16
C LEU A 750 5.44 -13.52 4.61
N PHE A 751 5.95 -12.67 5.50
CA PHE A 751 6.29 -13.03 6.88
C PHE A 751 5.50 -12.22 7.91
N ILE A 752 5.17 -10.96 7.63
CA ILE A 752 4.36 -10.11 8.52
C ILE A 752 2.85 -10.24 8.22
N LEU A 753 2.50 -10.74 7.03
CA LEU A 753 1.15 -10.69 6.47
C LEU A 753 0.58 -11.96 5.76
N PRO A 754 1.28 -13.11 5.64
CA PRO A 754 1.05 -14.09 4.56
C PRO A 754 -0.16 -14.99 4.70
N LEU A 755 -0.62 -15.28 5.92
CA LEU A 755 -1.66 -16.30 6.07
C LEU A 755 -3.01 -15.71 5.63
N GLY A 756 -3.23 -14.39 5.79
CA GLY A 756 -4.45 -13.73 5.33
C GLY A 756 -4.68 -13.78 3.81
N VAL A 757 -3.61 -13.69 3.01
CA VAL A 757 -3.68 -13.53 1.55
C VAL A 757 -3.87 -14.87 0.81
N LEU A 758 -3.24 -15.95 1.30
CA LEU A 758 -3.33 -17.28 0.69
C LEU A 758 -4.51 -18.12 1.20
N LEU A 759 -4.98 -17.89 2.44
CA LEU A 759 -6.10 -18.63 3.04
C LEU A 759 -7.53 -18.35 2.51
N PRO A 760 -7.86 -17.23 1.84
CA PRO A 760 -9.21 -16.99 1.32
C PRO A 760 -9.62 -18.05 0.30
N PHE A 761 -8.70 -18.46 -0.57
CA PHE A 761 -8.96 -19.45 -1.63
C PHE A 761 -9.22 -20.86 -1.06
N PRO A 762 -8.35 -21.44 -0.20
CA PRO A 762 -8.64 -22.70 0.49
C PRO A 762 -9.91 -22.62 1.35
N ALA A 763 -10.16 -21.49 2.04
CA ALA A 763 -11.38 -21.30 2.82
C ALA A 763 -12.63 -21.30 1.94
N GLY A 764 -12.58 -20.63 0.79
CA GLY A 764 -13.66 -20.59 -0.19
C GLY A 764 -13.91 -21.95 -0.85
N ILE A 765 -12.85 -22.71 -1.18
CA ILE A 765 -12.99 -24.08 -1.72
C ILE A 765 -13.61 -25.00 -0.67
N ASN A 766 -13.11 -24.94 0.57
CA ASN A 766 -13.70 -25.70 1.66
C ASN A 766 -15.17 -25.33 1.88
N ALA A 767 -15.54 -24.06 1.78
CA ALA A 767 -16.94 -23.62 1.81
C ALA A 767 -17.75 -24.23 0.65
N LEU A 768 -17.21 -24.19 -0.58
CA LEU A 768 -17.88 -24.68 -1.79
C LEU A 768 -18.15 -26.20 -1.76
N PHE A 769 -17.24 -26.98 -1.18
CA PHE A 769 -17.33 -28.46 -1.14
C PHE A 769 -17.83 -29.03 0.19
N SER A 770 -18.00 -28.24 1.25
CA SER A 770 -18.50 -28.72 2.55
C SER A 770 -20.03 -28.84 2.65
N HIS A 771 -20.73 -28.76 1.52
CA HIS A 771 -22.19 -28.92 1.47
C HIS A 771 -22.64 -30.29 1.97
N GLY A 772 -23.47 -30.25 3.02
CA GLY A 772 -24.29 -31.38 3.44
C GLY A 772 -25.60 -30.87 4.08
N PRO A 773 -26.74 -31.53 3.84
CA PRO A 773 -28.07 -31.07 4.30
C PRO A 773 -28.18 -30.94 5.83
N ARG A 774 -27.27 -31.56 6.60
CA ARG A 774 -27.28 -31.57 8.07
C ARG A 774 -26.39 -30.51 8.75
N ARG A 775 -25.70 -29.61 8.02
CA ARG A 775 -24.71 -28.65 8.60
C ARG A 775 -24.77 -27.21 8.06
N SER A 776 -25.96 -26.68 7.74
CA SER A 776 -26.14 -25.33 7.15
C SER A 776 -25.52 -24.18 7.96
N ALA A 777 -25.69 -24.16 9.29
CA ALA A 777 -25.19 -23.08 10.16
C ALA A 777 -23.66 -23.02 10.29
N GLY A 778 -22.95 -24.13 10.05
CA GLY A 778 -21.49 -24.15 10.04
C GLY A 778 -20.91 -23.55 8.75
N LEU A 779 -21.65 -23.69 7.65
CA LEU A 779 -21.24 -23.39 6.28
C LEU A 779 -21.23 -21.88 6.01
N ALA A 780 -22.25 -21.18 6.50
CA ALA A 780 -22.33 -19.72 6.45
C ALA A 780 -21.14 -19.03 7.14
N ARG A 781 -20.66 -19.60 8.24
CA ARG A 781 -19.49 -19.05 8.96
C ARG A 781 -18.20 -19.18 8.16
N VAL A 782 -18.06 -20.23 7.34
CA VAL A 782 -16.87 -20.40 6.47
C VAL A 782 -16.89 -19.39 5.33
N TYR A 783 -18.06 -19.17 4.69
CA TYR A 783 -18.22 -18.13 3.67
C TYR A 783 -18.01 -16.73 4.23
N ALA A 784 -18.56 -16.46 5.41
CA ALA A 784 -18.42 -15.17 6.07
C ALA A 784 -16.96 -14.94 6.50
N LEU A 785 -16.24 -15.98 6.92
CA LEU A 785 -14.80 -15.91 7.17
C LEU A 785 -14.01 -15.60 5.91
N TRP A 786 -14.31 -16.26 4.78
CA TRP A 786 -13.70 -15.95 3.48
C TRP A 786 -13.94 -14.48 3.09
N ASN A 787 -15.16 -13.96 3.29
CA ASN A 787 -15.50 -12.58 2.96
C ASN A 787 -14.70 -11.56 3.80
N ILE A 788 -14.55 -11.81 5.11
CA ILE A 788 -13.72 -10.98 6.01
C ILE A 788 -12.25 -10.99 5.55
N THR A 789 -11.69 -12.17 5.32
CA THR A 789 -10.25 -12.30 4.99
C THR A 789 -9.93 -11.68 3.64
N SER A 790 -10.79 -11.91 2.66
CA SER A 790 -10.69 -11.28 1.34
C SER A 790 -10.68 -9.75 1.42
N LEU A 791 -11.49 -9.15 2.29
CA LEU A 791 -11.56 -7.69 2.43
C LEU A 791 -10.33 -7.13 3.15
N ILE A 792 -9.87 -7.80 4.21
CA ILE A 792 -8.63 -7.46 4.92
C ILE A 792 -7.43 -7.44 3.95
N ASN A 793 -7.36 -8.40 3.02
CA ASN A 793 -6.26 -8.46 2.05
C ASN A 793 -6.16 -7.23 1.17
N VAL A 794 -7.30 -6.68 0.72
CA VAL A 794 -7.30 -5.48 -0.12
C VAL A 794 -6.92 -4.24 0.69
N VAL A 795 -7.38 -4.13 1.94
CA VAL A 795 -6.96 -3.06 2.85
C VAL A 795 -5.45 -3.10 3.05
N ILE A 796 -4.87 -4.28 3.20
CA ILE A 796 -3.43 -4.36 3.42
C ILE A 796 -2.65 -4.13 2.13
N ALA A 797 -3.10 -4.64 0.98
CA ALA A 797 -2.51 -4.29 -0.32
C ALA A 797 -2.50 -2.77 -0.54
N PHE A 798 -3.56 -2.07 -0.13
CA PHE A 798 -3.63 -0.61 -0.14
C PHE A 798 -2.58 0.04 0.78
N LEU A 799 -2.45 -0.45 2.01
CA LEU A 799 -1.43 0.05 2.96
C LEU A 799 -0.01 -0.19 2.45
N CYS A 800 0.28 -1.38 1.89
CA CYS A 800 1.57 -1.69 1.29
C CYS A 800 1.88 -0.75 0.12
N GLY A 801 0.92 -0.53 -0.79
CA GLY A 801 1.06 0.44 -1.88
C GLY A 801 1.33 1.86 -1.39
N TYR A 802 0.61 2.29 -0.34
CA TYR A 802 0.79 3.59 0.30
C TYR A 802 2.18 3.77 0.92
N PHE A 803 2.68 2.76 1.65
CA PHE A 803 4.01 2.81 2.25
C PHE A 803 5.11 2.78 1.18
N HIS A 804 4.94 2.03 0.09
CA HIS A 804 5.87 2.03 -1.03
C HIS A 804 5.94 3.37 -1.75
N HIS A 805 4.79 4.02 -1.95
CA HIS A 805 4.74 5.35 -2.55
C HIS A 805 5.44 6.41 -1.68
N ASN A 806 5.31 6.30 -0.35
CA ASN A 806 5.90 7.24 0.59
C ASN A 806 7.34 6.90 1.00
N ALA A 807 7.91 5.79 0.52
CA ALA A 807 9.28 5.41 0.81
C ALA A 807 10.24 6.29 -0.01
N PRO A 808 11.14 7.07 0.64
CA PRO A 808 12.08 7.91 -0.09
C PRO A 808 13.07 7.02 -0.88
N SER A 809 13.17 7.25 -2.19
CA SER A 809 14.22 6.67 -3.03
C SER A 809 15.60 7.06 -2.49
N PRO A 810 16.56 6.13 -2.35
CA PRO A 810 17.89 6.45 -1.84
C PRO A 810 18.58 7.46 -2.79
N PRO A 811 19.33 8.44 -2.24
CA PRO A 811 19.95 9.47 -3.05
C PRO A 811 21.16 8.89 -3.79
N LEU A 812 21.09 8.78 -5.13
CA LEU A 812 22.30 8.76 -5.95
C LEU A 812 22.81 10.20 -6.16
N PRO A 813 24.14 10.42 -6.16
CA PRO A 813 24.71 11.76 -6.18
C PRO A 813 24.59 12.38 -7.57
N ASN A 814 24.16 13.64 -7.57
CA ASN A 814 24.03 14.57 -8.71
C ASN A 814 23.11 14.08 -9.82
N PHE A 815 21.87 14.58 -9.88
CA PHE A 815 21.34 15.30 -11.06
C PHE A 815 19.94 15.83 -10.76
N GLN A 816 19.63 16.97 -11.38
CA GLN A 816 18.49 17.86 -11.14
C GLN A 816 17.13 17.13 -11.18
N THR A 817 16.42 17.21 -10.06
CA THR A 817 15.02 16.88 -9.89
C THR A 817 14.14 17.93 -10.56
N TRP A 818 13.75 17.69 -11.82
CA TRP A 818 12.52 18.28 -12.36
C TRP A 818 11.99 17.45 -13.52
N ASN A 819 11.10 16.50 -13.19
CA ASN A 819 9.89 16.16 -13.95
C ASN A 819 9.22 14.97 -13.25
N VAL A 820 8.38 15.29 -12.26
CA VAL A 820 7.35 14.38 -11.73
C VAL A 820 6.34 14.18 -12.87
N GLY A 821 6.65 13.27 -13.78
CA GLY A 821 5.84 12.95 -14.95
C GLY A 821 4.81 11.87 -14.61
N MET A 822 3.60 12.32 -14.25
CA MET A 822 2.26 11.70 -14.42
C MET A 822 1.96 10.23 -14.06
N ASP A 823 2.92 9.31 -13.99
CA ASP A 823 2.66 7.87 -13.73
C ASP A 823 2.70 7.49 -12.23
N GLU A 824 3.40 8.27 -11.39
CA GLU A 824 3.47 8.00 -9.95
C GLU A 824 2.26 8.55 -9.17
N SER A 825 1.42 9.39 -9.78
CA SER A 825 0.24 9.99 -9.14
C SER A 825 -1.03 9.12 -9.18
N GLU A 826 -1.01 7.99 -9.89
CA GLU A 826 -2.19 7.14 -10.15
C GLU A 826 -2.15 5.78 -9.43
N TRP A 827 -1.18 5.54 -8.53
CA TRP A 827 -1.04 4.27 -7.80
C TRP A 827 -2.29 3.86 -7.02
N TRP A 828 -3.13 4.82 -6.63
CA TRP A 828 -4.34 4.61 -5.83
C TRP A 828 -5.54 4.12 -6.66
N ILE A 829 -5.55 4.30 -7.99
CA ILE A 829 -6.70 3.96 -8.85
C ILE A 829 -6.97 2.46 -8.84
N PHE A 830 -5.93 1.63 -9.00
CA PHE A 830 -6.07 0.17 -9.02
C PHE A 830 -6.51 -0.39 -7.65
N PRO A 831 -5.87 -0.05 -6.52
CA PRO A 831 -6.35 -0.42 -5.19
C PRO A 831 -7.78 0.08 -4.88
N ALA A 832 -8.14 1.31 -5.27
CA ALA A 832 -9.49 1.84 -5.07
C ALA A 832 -10.53 1.07 -5.90
N GLY A 833 -10.20 0.73 -7.14
CA GLY A 833 -11.02 -0.15 -7.99
C GLY A 833 -11.22 -1.54 -7.38
N LEU A 834 -10.18 -2.11 -6.77
CA LEU A 834 -10.28 -3.39 -6.06
C LEU A 834 -11.18 -3.30 -4.82
N VAL A 835 -11.12 -2.21 -4.04
CA VAL A 835 -12.02 -2.00 -2.90
C VAL A 835 -13.48 -1.96 -3.36
N LEU A 836 -13.78 -1.27 -4.47
CA LEU A 836 -15.13 -1.23 -5.05
C LEU A 836 -15.59 -2.63 -5.52
N CYS A 837 -14.75 -3.35 -6.27
CA CYS A 837 -15.06 -4.73 -6.68
C CYS A 837 -15.33 -5.64 -5.47
N LYS A 838 -14.54 -5.51 -4.41
CA LYS A 838 -14.72 -6.28 -3.17
C LYS A 838 -16.00 -5.94 -2.43
N PHE A 839 -16.42 -4.68 -2.46
CA PHE A 839 -17.70 -4.26 -1.90
C PHE A 839 -18.87 -4.95 -2.60
N PHE A 840 -18.86 -5.03 -3.94
CA PHE A 840 -19.88 -5.76 -4.69
C PHE A 840 -19.80 -7.27 -4.43
N GLN A 841 -18.59 -7.83 -4.40
CA GLN A 841 -18.37 -9.24 -4.09
C GLN A 841 -18.92 -9.61 -2.70
N SER A 842 -18.70 -8.77 -1.69
CA SER A 842 -19.14 -9.07 -0.33
C SER A 842 -20.67 -9.18 -0.24
N GLN A 843 -21.39 -8.32 -0.96
CA GLN A 843 -22.86 -8.36 -1.03
C GLN A 843 -23.37 -9.61 -1.76
N LEU A 844 -22.73 -10.00 -2.86
CA LEU A 844 -23.08 -11.22 -3.60
C LEU A 844 -22.89 -12.48 -2.74
N ILE A 845 -21.79 -12.55 -1.98
CA ILE A 845 -21.55 -13.65 -1.03
C ILE A 845 -22.64 -13.67 0.05
N ASN A 846 -23.02 -12.51 0.60
CA ASN A 846 -24.08 -12.44 1.61
C ASN A 846 -25.43 -12.96 1.07
N TRP A 847 -25.80 -12.61 -0.16
CA TRP A 847 -27.02 -13.12 -0.79
C TRP A 847 -26.98 -14.63 -1.01
N HIS A 848 -25.82 -15.18 -1.37
CA HIS A 848 -25.68 -16.63 -1.50
C HIS A 848 -25.83 -17.36 -0.18
N VAL A 849 -25.12 -16.90 0.85
CA VAL A 849 -25.20 -17.50 2.18
C VAL A 849 -26.64 -17.45 2.69
N ALA A 850 -27.36 -16.34 2.46
CA ALA A 850 -28.77 -16.23 2.79
C ALA A 850 -29.65 -17.24 2.03
N ASN A 851 -29.40 -17.45 0.73
CA ASN A 851 -30.10 -18.46 -0.07
C ASN A 851 -29.80 -19.90 0.41
N LEU A 852 -28.58 -20.17 0.88
CA LEU A 852 -28.21 -21.50 1.35
C LEU A 852 -28.84 -21.86 2.70
N GLU A 853 -28.91 -20.91 3.63
CA GLU A 853 -29.47 -21.15 4.96
C GLU A 853 -31.00 -21.06 5.00
N ILE A 854 -31.61 -20.24 4.15
CA ILE A 854 -33.05 -20.01 4.12
C ILE A 854 -33.60 -20.41 2.76
N GLN A 855 -34.05 -21.67 2.67
CA GLN A 855 -34.66 -22.23 1.46
C GLN A 855 -36.12 -21.79 1.32
N ASP A 856 -36.84 -21.69 2.44
CA ASP A 856 -38.25 -21.28 2.43
C ASP A 856 -38.41 -19.75 2.48
N ARG A 857 -38.87 -19.19 1.37
CA ARG A 857 -39.04 -17.74 1.19
C ARG A 857 -40.26 -17.18 1.91
N SER A 858 -41.23 -18.02 2.22
CA SER A 858 -42.46 -17.59 2.91
C SER A 858 -42.16 -17.08 4.34
N LEU A 859 -40.99 -17.41 4.91
CA LEU A 859 -40.49 -16.86 6.18
C LEU A 859 -40.29 -15.34 6.17
N TYR A 860 -40.09 -14.73 5.00
CA TYR A 860 -39.98 -13.27 4.84
C TYR A 860 -41.25 -12.61 4.30
N SER A 861 -42.36 -13.35 4.20
CA SER A 861 -43.66 -12.79 3.81
C SER A 861 -44.10 -11.75 4.83
N ASN A 862 -44.57 -10.60 4.35
CA ASN A 862 -45.26 -9.61 5.17
C ASN A 862 -46.74 -9.95 5.38
N ASN A 863 -47.27 -10.93 4.63
CA ASN A 863 -48.65 -11.39 4.76
C ASN A 863 -48.72 -12.51 5.78
N PHE A 864 -49.52 -12.33 6.83
CA PHE A 864 -49.73 -13.25 7.94
C PHE A 864 -50.15 -14.64 7.46
N ASP A 865 -51.11 -14.69 6.54
CA ASP A 865 -51.66 -15.96 6.06
C ASP A 865 -50.60 -16.75 5.30
N MET A 866 -49.84 -16.12 4.39
CA MET A 866 -48.76 -16.78 3.65
C MET A 866 -47.57 -17.23 4.52
N PHE A 867 -47.42 -16.68 5.73
CA PHE A 867 -46.36 -17.10 6.63
C PHE A 867 -46.75 -18.40 7.36
N TRP A 868 -48.01 -18.50 7.81
CA TRP A 868 -48.53 -19.59 8.63
C TRP A 868 -49.18 -20.73 7.84
N HIS A 869 -49.73 -20.43 6.66
CA HIS A 869 -50.47 -21.33 5.77
C HIS A 869 -49.79 -21.41 4.41
#